data_AF-A0A2K0U411-F1
#
_entry.id   AF-A0A2K0U411-F1
#
_cell.length_a   1.000
_cell.length_b   1.000
_cell.length_c   1.000
_cell.angle_alpha   90.00
_cell.angle_beta   90.00
_cell.angle_gamma   90.00
#
_symmetry.space_group_name_H-M   'P 1'
#
loop_
_entity.id
_entity.type
_entity.pdbx_description
1 polymer ?
#
loop_
_entity_poly.entity_id
_entity_poly.type
_entity_poly.pdbx_seq_one_letter_code
_entity_poly.pdbx_strand_id
1 'polypeptide(L)'
;MSDPGNYTIGWISAIEIEYTAAQAFLDERHDGPKQVKEKDNNSYTLGRIGNHNVVMTVLPRGDNGVVAAALAVNNLMGTFSNVRVCLMVGIAGGVPSERHDIRLGDVVYDYARTMQTRRFQGARYMNQPDKALRNAANGLRAEYIDTLIDDILEENENLRKEYSRPHPDSDILYSSDPAPKPIERPERSEEEDNPAVHYGLIASADSFMEDAQIRDLLAAELDVLCFEMEAAGLMNDFPCLIIRGICDYSDKHWVKQWRGYAAMTAAAYAKILLEMVPVREVDTMQKIHESELLQLKKKMEALELQAKEADKRDKAWAKHRKTPLHLAASEGNVNVVQKLLNQGDDIEAKDKYGGTPFFDAVYSGKTNTAKLLLDRGADINVTRNDGWPIFHEMVVKGRADMVTFLLNHGANIEAQRTEDETPLGLAIGVKRPDMAKLLLARGADIEAQDDGGWTELHTTASKGEADMVKLLLDHGANIEAKTKTGHTPLFLAIDQRETDVAELLLEWGADIDAQDDDGDTILHDMASAGKIDMVQFLLDHDAEIESKGNDGNTPFCSAVWNGKYKVANLLLSQGAKIEAKQNKDGFTALHIAAFHGEADMVDYLLDHGANINAKSYNGRTPSGWASYKGQSDVYKLLKNRAAGR
;
A
#
# COMPACT_ATOMS: atom_id res chain seq x y z
N MET A 1 -29.81 -47.26 22.37
CA MET A 1 -28.68 -46.29 22.50
C MET A 1 -27.40 -47.03 22.86
N SER A 2 -26.28 -46.71 22.22
CA SER A 2 -24.99 -47.41 22.33
C SER A 2 -24.04 -46.77 23.34
N ASP A 3 -23.19 -47.56 24.00
CA ASP A 3 -22.14 -47.03 24.90
C ASP A 3 -20.92 -46.56 24.08
N PRO A 4 -20.53 -45.27 24.13
CA PRO A 4 -19.35 -44.76 23.42
C PRO A 4 -18.05 -45.49 23.77
N GLY A 5 -17.95 -46.10 24.96
CA GLY A 5 -16.77 -46.87 25.37
C GLY A 5 -16.52 -48.13 24.55
N ASN A 6 -17.51 -48.63 23.81
CA ASN A 6 -17.39 -49.87 23.04
C ASN A 6 -16.81 -49.68 21.63
N TYR A 7 -16.57 -48.44 21.21
CA TYR A 7 -16.09 -48.11 19.86
C TYR A 7 -14.60 -47.86 19.87
N THR A 8 -13.87 -48.59 19.03
CA THR A 8 -12.40 -48.54 18.95
C THR A 8 -11.90 -47.97 17.62
N ILE A 9 -12.77 -47.91 16.60
CA ILE A 9 -12.47 -47.35 15.28
C ILE A 9 -13.27 -46.07 15.06
N GLY A 10 -12.57 -44.96 14.81
CA GLY A 10 -13.16 -43.73 14.29
C GLY A 10 -12.97 -43.66 12.77
N TRP A 11 -14.02 -43.29 12.05
CA TRP A 11 -14.00 -43.12 10.60
C TRP A 11 -14.50 -41.72 10.26
N ILE A 12 -13.67 -40.93 9.59
CA ILE A 12 -13.94 -39.53 9.27
C ILE A 12 -14.05 -39.38 7.76
N SER A 13 -15.16 -38.79 7.32
CA SER A 13 -15.39 -38.38 5.94
C SER A 13 -15.40 -36.86 5.85
N ALA A 14 -14.82 -36.30 4.79
CA ALA A 14 -14.77 -34.86 4.60
C ALA A 14 -16.11 -34.32 4.06
N ILE A 15 -16.77 -35.08 3.18
CA ILE A 15 -18.00 -34.64 2.50
C ILE A 15 -19.10 -35.72 2.53
N GLU A 16 -20.33 -35.30 2.22
CA GLU A 16 -21.55 -36.13 2.33
C GLU A 16 -21.51 -37.40 1.45
N ILE A 17 -20.93 -37.32 0.25
CA ILE A 17 -20.82 -38.46 -0.68
C ILE A 17 -19.91 -39.57 -0.12
N GLU A 18 -18.83 -39.19 0.55
CA GLU A 18 -17.91 -40.10 1.22
C GLU A 18 -18.56 -40.73 2.45
N TYR A 19 -19.30 -39.93 3.22
CA TYR A 19 -19.99 -40.39 4.41
C TYR A 19 -21.11 -41.40 4.08
N THR A 20 -21.85 -41.15 3.00
CA THR A 20 -22.89 -42.06 2.49
C THR A 20 -22.28 -43.36 2.00
N ALA A 21 -21.16 -43.30 1.27
CA ALA A 21 -20.42 -44.50 0.88
C ALA A 21 -19.96 -45.29 2.11
N ALA A 22 -19.29 -44.66 3.07
CA ALA A 22 -18.83 -45.32 4.31
C ALA A 22 -19.95 -46.04 5.06
N GLN A 23 -21.10 -45.38 5.18
CA GLN A 23 -22.31 -45.91 5.81
C GLN A 23 -22.91 -47.15 5.12
N ALA A 24 -22.65 -47.33 3.83
CA ALA A 24 -23.13 -48.48 3.06
C ALA A 24 -22.36 -49.78 3.38
N PHE A 25 -21.13 -49.66 3.91
CA PHE A 25 -20.25 -50.78 4.23
C PHE A 25 -20.36 -51.29 5.69
N LEU A 26 -21.33 -50.80 6.46
CA LEU A 26 -21.63 -51.33 7.79
C LEU A 26 -22.35 -52.68 7.69
N ASP A 27 -21.82 -53.71 8.36
CA ASP A 27 -22.51 -55.01 8.48
C ASP A 27 -23.74 -54.91 9.38
N GLU A 28 -23.68 -54.01 10.36
CA GLU A 28 -24.72 -53.77 11.34
C GLU A 28 -24.74 -52.30 11.73
N ARG A 29 -25.93 -51.71 11.83
CA ARG A 29 -26.14 -50.37 12.38
C ARG A 29 -26.54 -50.45 13.84
N HIS A 30 -25.90 -49.65 14.68
CA HIS A 30 -26.24 -49.50 16.09
C HIS A 30 -27.02 -48.20 16.32
N ASP A 31 -27.82 -48.16 17.38
CA ASP A 31 -28.45 -46.92 17.84
C ASP A 31 -27.40 -45.85 18.18
N GLY A 32 -27.77 -44.58 18.10
CA GLY A 32 -26.93 -43.46 18.51
C GLY A 32 -26.39 -43.54 19.95
N PRO A 33 -25.36 -42.76 20.28
CA PRO A 33 -24.66 -42.85 21.57
C PRO A 33 -25.57 -42.46 22.74
N LYS A 34 -25.43 -43.17 23.87
CA LYS A 34 -26.16 -42.89 25.12
C LYS A 34 -25.83 -41.51 25.70
N GLN A 35 -24.63 -41.03 25.45
CA GLN A 35 -24.12 -39.76 25.93
C GLN A 35 -23.17 -39.16 24.90
N VAL A 36 -23.25 -37.83 24.75
CA VAL A 36 -22.38 -37.03 23.89
C VAL A 36 -21.78 -35.94 24.76
N LYS A 37 -20.51 -35.59 24.54
CA LYS A 37 -19.82 -34.57 25.32
C LYS A 37 -20.50 -33.20 25.17
N GLU A 38 -20.44 -32.37 26.20
CA GLU A 38 -20.99 -31.01 26.14
C GLU A 38 -20.33 -30.20 25.02
N LYS A 39 -21.14 -29.59 24.14
CA LYS A 39 -20.73 -28.83 22.93
C LYS A 39 -20.19 -29.65 21.76
N ASP A 40 -20.29 -30.97 21.81
CA ASP A 40 -20.10 -31.81 20.63
C ASP A 40 -21.36 -31.75 19.75
N ASN A 41 -21.20 -31.19 18.54
CA ASN A 41 -22.25 -30.98 17.55
C ASN A 41 -22.09 -31.91 16.33
N ASN A 42 -21.23 -32.92 16.41
CA ASN A 42 -21.03 -33.85 15.31
C ASN A 42 -22.26 -34.73 15.13
N SER A 43 -22.51 -35.11 13.87
CA SER A 43 -23.41 -36.21 13.55
C SER A 43 -22.62 -37.52 13.54
N TYR A 44 -23.13 -38.53 14.24
CA TYR A 44 -22.49 -39.85 14.34
C TYR A 44 -23.37 -40.95 13.76
N THR A 45 -22.77 -41.83 12.97
CA THR A 45 -23.33 -43.15 12.67
C THR A 45 -22.50 -44.20 13.36
N LEU A 46 -23.18 -45.08 14.10
CA LEU A 46 -22.55 -46.15 14.84
C LEU A 46 -22.89 -47.49 14.20
N GLY A 47 -21.94 -48.40 14.17
CA GLY A 47 -22.16 -49.73 13.64
C GLY A 47 -20.98 -50.66 13.82
N ARG A 48 -21.01 -51.76 13.07
CA ARG A 48 -19.99 -52.81 13.07
C ARG A 48 -19.48 -53.07 11.66
N ILE A 49 -18.17 -53.26 11.54
CA ILE A 49 -17.49 -53.75 10.33
C ILE A 49 -16.61 -54.92 10.74
N GLY A 50 -16.88 -56.11 10.21
CA GLY A 50 -16.33 -57.37 10.66
C GLY A 50 -16.56 -57.55 12.16
N ASN A 51 -15.46 -57.57 12.91
CA ASN A 51 -15.47 -57.70 14.37
C ASN A 51 -15.21 -56.38 15.11
N HIS A 52 -15.16 -55.24 14.41
CA HIS A 52 -14.86 -53.93 14.98
C HIS A 52 -16.10 -53.05 15.11
N ASN A 53 -16.25 -52.39 16.25
CA ASN A 53 -17.24 -51.34 16.43
C ASN A 53 -16.69 -50.02 15.89
N VAL A 54 -17.40 -49.44 14.92
CA VAL A 54 -16.99 -48.25 14.18
C VAL A 54 -17.92 -47.08 14.49
N VAL A 55 -17.34 -45.92 14.77
CA VAL A 55 -18.04 -44.63 14.80
C VAL A 55 -17.63 -43.81 13.58
N MET A 56 -18.62 -43.45 12.77
CA MET A 56 -18.45 -42.62 11.58
C MET A 56 -18.92 -41.19 11.84
N THR A 57 -18.21 -40.20 11.30
CA THR A 57 -18.64 -38.80 11.29
C THR A 57 -18.26 -38.11 9.99
N VAL A 58 -18.92 -36.98 9.71
CA VAL A 58 -18.68 -36.15 8.54
C VAL A 58 -18.51 -34.70 8.97
N LEU A 59 -17.72 -33.93 8.22
CA LEU A 59 -17.57 -32.49 8.47
C LEU A 59 -18.90 -31.75 8.26
N PRO A 60 -19.13 -30.63 8.96
CA PRO A 60 -20.34 -29.85 8.79
C PRO A 60 -20.51 -29.40 7.33
N ARG A 61 -21.76 -29.44 6.84
CA ARG A 61 -22.06 -29.12 5.44
C ARG A 61 -21.65 -27.68 5.11
N GLY A 62 -20.70 -27.52 4.19
CA GLY A 62 -20.18 -26.23 3.76
C GLY A 62 -18.92 -25.77 4.50
N ASP A 63 -18.50 -26.49 5.55
CA ASP A 63 -17.26 -26.24 6.27
C ASP A 63 -16.18 -27.23 5.80
N ASN A 64 -15.25 -26.76 4.97
CA ASN A 64 -14.08 -27.53 4.52
C ASN A 64 -12.79 -26.99 5.16
N GLY A 65 -11.75 -27.82 5.20
CA GLY A 65 -10.39 -27.43 5.62
C GLY A 65 -10.03 -27.71 7.08
N VAL A 66 -8.80 -27.31 7.45
CA VAL A 66 -8.09 -27.71 8.69
C VAL A 66 -8.94 -27.55 9.96
N VAL A 67 -9.65 -26.43 10.11
CA VAL A 67 -10.36 -26.08 11.34
C VAL A 67 -11.61 -26.95 11.53
N ALA A 68 -12.41 -27.12 10.47
CA ALA A 68 -13.60 -27.97 10.50
C ALA A 68 -13.24 -29.42 10.77
N ALA A 69 -12.21 -29.92 10.09
CA ALA A 69 -11.66 -31.26 10.27
C ALA A 69 -11.16 -31.50 11.70
N ALA A 70 -10.38 -30.56 12.25
CA ALA A 70 -9.87 -30.66 13.61
C ALA A 70 -10.98 -30.60 14.68
N LEU A 71 -12.02 -29.79 14.46
CA LEU A 71 -13.17 -29.72 15.36
C LEU A 71 -13.94 -31.04 15.40
N ALA A 72 -14.22 -31.62 14.22
CA ALA A 72 -14.91 -32.90 14.10
C ALA A 72 -14.14 -34.02 14.82
N VAL A 73 -12.82 -34.10 14.61
CA VAL A 73 -11.97 -35.07 15.30
C VAL A 73 -11.94 -34.86 16.80
N ASN A 74 -11.75 -33.62 17.27
CA ASN A 74 -11.70 -33.32 18.69
C ASN A 74 -13.01 -33.67 19.42
N ASN A 75 -14.15 -33.46 18.77
CA ASN A 75 -15.46 -33.85 19.26
C ASN A 75 -15.60 -35.38 19.32
N LEU A 76 -15.26 -36.08 18.23
CA LEU A 76 -15.30 -37.54 18.16
C LEU A 76 -14.47 -38.18 19.27
N MET A 77 -13.24 -37.72 19.46
CA MET A 77 -12.35 -38.25 20.51
C MET A 77 -12.83 -37.88 21.92
N GLY A 78 -13.49 -36.73 22.06
CA GLY A 78 -14.08 -36.30 23.32
C GLY A 78 -15.26 -37.17 23.76
N THR A 79 -16.08 -37.63 22.81
CA THR A 79 -17.25 -38.47 23.07
C THR A 79 -16.90 -39.96 23.09
N PHE A 80 -16.05 -40.43 22.17
CA PHE A 80 -15.63 -41.83 22.02
C PHE A 80 -14.18 -42.03 22.48
N SER A 81 -13.97 -41.89 23.79
CA SER A 81 -12.64 -41.95 24.43
C SER A 81 -11.91 -43.31 24.33
N ASN A 82 -12.54 -44.35 23.78
CA ASN A 82 -11.91 -45.65 23.54
C ASN A 82 -11.50 -45.87 22.08
N VAL A 83 -11.65 -44.87 21.21
CA VAL A 83 -11.12 -44.90 19.84
C VAL A 83 -9.60 -44.96 19.88
N ARG A 84 -9.05 -45.90 19.10
CA ARG A 84 -7.61 -46.23 19.02
C ARG A 84 -7.08 -46.12 17.60
N VAL A 85 -7.94 -46.38 16.61
CA VAL A 85 -7.63 -46.23 15.19
C VAL A 85 -8.55 -45.20 14.60
N CYS A 86 -7.98 -44.24 13.88
CA CYS A 86 -8.75 -43.30 13.08
C CYS A 86 -8.46 -43.53 11.60
N LEU A 87 -9.52 -43.73 10.82
CA LEU A 87 -9.49 -43.76 9.37
C LEU A 87 -10.03 -42.43 8.85
N MET A 88 -9.37 -41.91 7.82
CA MET A 88 -9.80 -40.75 7.08
C MET A 88 -9.99 -41.19 5.65
N VAL A 89 -11.24 -41.46 5.27
CA VAL A 89 -11.58 -42.14 4.02
C VAL A 89 -12.42 -41.22 3.17
N GLY A 90 -12.01 -41.03 1.92
CA GLY A 90 -12.64 -40.08 1.03
C GLY A 90 -12.12 -40.15 -0.39
N ILE A 91 -12.34 -39.08 -1.16
CA ILE A 91 -11.89 -38.97 -2.55
C ILE A 91 -10.73 -37.97 -2.69
N ALA A 92 -9.95 -38.12 -3.75
CA ALA A 92 -8.85 -37.22 -4.09
C ALA A 92 -8.70 -37.10 -5.62
N GLY A 93 -7.97 -36.07 -6.03
CA GLY A 93 -7.49 -35.96 -7.40
C GLY A 93 -6.19 -36.73 -7.59
N GLY A 94 -6.15 -37.63 -8.57
CA GLY A 94 -5.01 -38.49 -8.86
C GLY A 94 -3.91 -37.76 -9.62
N VAL A 95 -2.68 -38.24 -9.46
CA VAL A 95 -1.48 -37.69 -10.09
C VAL A 95 -0.77 -38.81 -10.86
N PRO A 96 -1.18 -39.07 -12.10
CA PRO A 96 -0.53 -40.09 -12.92
C PRO A 96 0.92 -39.71 -13.24
N SER A 97 1.81 -40.69 -13.27
CA SER A 97 3.22 -40.51 -13.64
C SER A 97 3.73 -41.72 -14.43
N GLU A 98 4.94 -41.63 -14.98
CA GLU A 98 5.59 -42.78 -15.63
C GLU A 98 5.79 -43.99 -14.70
N ARG A 99 5.83 -43.75 -13.38
CA ARG A 99 6.00 -44.81 -12.37
C ARG A 99 4.69 -45.37 -11.84
N HIS A 100 3.64 -44.55 -11.85
CA HIS A 100 2.35 -44.85 -11.26
C HIS A 100 1.24 -44.55 -12.26
N ASP A 101 0.68 -45.61 -12.85
CA ASP A 101 -0.45 -45.55 -13.78
C ASP A 101 -1.78 -45.35 -13.02
N ILE A 102 -1.92 -44.23 -12.32
CA ILE A 102 -3.11 -43.92 -11.50
C ILE A 102 -4.31 -43.64 -12.41
N ARG A 103 -5.44 -44.32 -12.16
CA ARG A 103 -6.68 -44.22 -12.95
C ARG A 103 -7.86 -43.78 -12.10
N LEU A 104 -8.90 -43.27 -12.75
CA LEU A 104 -10.14 -42.95 -12.04
C LEU A 104 -10.76 -44.22 -11.47
N GLY A 105 -11.19 -44.15 -10.21
CA GLY A 105 -11.68 -45.29 -9.45
C GLY A 105 -10.60 -46.08 -8.70
N ASP A 106 -9.31 -45.87 -8.98
CA ASP A 106 -8.22 -46.46 -8.19
C ASP A 106 -8.23 -45.97 -6.73
N VAL A 107 -7.52 -46.69 -5.86
CA VAL A 107 -7.31 -46.29 -4.46
C VAL A 107 -5.84 -45.95 -4.24
N VAL A 108 -5.60 -44.80 -3.62
CA VAL A 108 -4.30 -44.40 -3.09
C VAL A 108 -4.34 -44.51 -1.56
N TYR A 109 -3.30 -45.12 -1.03
CA TYR A 109 -3.09 -45.34 0.39
C TYR A 109 -1.67 -44.90 0.77
N ASP A 110 -1.51 -44.01 1.75
CA ASP A 110 -0.24 -43.76 2.43
C ASP A 110 -0.41 -42.84 3.65
N TYR A 111 0.69 -42.57 4.32
CA TYR A 111 0.86 -41.48 5.28
C TYR A 111 1.09 -40.17 4.51
N ALA A 112 0.25 -39.16 4.76
CA ALA A 112 0.39 -37.87 4.09
C ALA A 112 1.74 -37.20 4.36
N ARG A 113 2.16 -36.28 3.47
CA ARG A 113 2.99 -35.11 3.83
C ARG A 113 2.27 -33.86 3.39
N THR A 114 2.30 -32.80 4.21
CA THR A 114 1.71 -31.54 3.79
C THR A 114 2.60 -30.75 2.86
N MET A 115 1.92 -30.04 1.95
CA MET A 115 2.40 -28.79 1.40
C MET A 115 1.52 -27.66 1.93
N GLN A 116 2.11 -26.60 2.50
CA GLN A 116 1.40 -25.33 2.71
C GLN A 116 1.90 -24.32 1.67
N THR A 117 0.99 -23.52 1.16
CA THR A 117 1.15 -22.68 -0.03
C THR A 117 2.45 -21.83 -0.07
N ARG A 118 3.16 -21.93 -1.22
CA ARG A 118 4.27 -21.10 -1.74
C ARG A 118 5.51 -20.84 -0.86
N ARG A 119 5.71 -21.55 0.24
CA ARG A 119 7.02 -21.73 0.89
C ARG A 119 7.20 -23.17 1.35
N PHE A 120 8.12 -23.89 0.71
CA PHE A 120 8.51 -25.23 1.10
C PHE A 120 9.16 -25.21 2.49
N GLN A 121 8.42 -25.64 3.52
CA GLN A 121 9.03 -26.13 4.74
C GLN A 121 9.02 -27.65 4.66
N GLY A 122 10.21 -28.26 4.67
CA GLY A 122 10.33 -29.70 4.78
C GLY A 122 9.58 -30.18 6.01
N ALA A 123 8.45 -30.86 5.80
CA ALA A 123 7.66 -31.38 6.90
C ALA A 123 8.43 -32.54 7.56
N ARG A 124 8.49 -32.48 8.89
CA ARG A 124 9.11 -33.46 9.79
C ARG A 124 8.43 -34.83 9.63
N TYR A 125 9.20 -35.89 9.86
CA TYR A 125 8.73 -37.27 10.02
C TYR A 125 7.48 -37.33 10.92
N MET A 126 6.37 -37.87 10.39
CA MET A 126 5.05 -37.87 11.02
C MET A 126 4.74 -39.17 11.79
N ASN A 127 3.76 -39.08 12.71
CA ASN A 127 3.24 -40.18 13.51
C ASN A 127 2.70 -41.31 12.61
N GLN A 128 3.47 -42.37 12.44
CA GLN A 128 3.07 -43.51 11.63
C GLN A 128 1.95 -44.30 12.36
N PRO A 129 0.87 -44.67 11.65
CA PRO A 129 -0.10 -45.68 12.08
C PRO A 129 0.58 -46.96 12.56
N ASP A 130 -0.14 -47.68 13.43
CA ASP A 130 0.36 -48.91 14.03
C ASP A 130 0.81 -49.93 12.97
N LYS A 131 1.90 -50.65 13.25
CA LYS A 131 2.48 -51.65 12.35
C LYS A 131 1.47 -52.71 11.89
N ALA A 132 0.49 -53.06 12.73
CA ALA A 132 -0.57 -54.00 12.37
C ALA A 132 -1.39 -53.53 11.15
N LEU A 133 -1.82 -52.27 11.15
CA LEU A 133 -2.57 -51.67 10.04
C LEU A 133 -1.76 -51.64 8.75
N ARG A 134 -0.46 -51.35 8.87
CA ARG A 134 0.46 -51.28 7.73
C ARG A 134 0.70 -52.65 7.10
N ASN A 135 0.83 -53.68 7.94
CA ASN A 135 0.98 -55.05 7.46
C ASN A 135 -0.29 -55.56 6.77
N ALA A 136 -1.47 -55.27 7.33
CA ALA A 136 -2.73 -55.61 6.70
C ALA A 136 -2.89 -54.90 5.35
N ALA A 137 -2.55 -53.60 5.28
CA ALA A 137 -2.59 -52.83 4.05
C ALA A 137 -1.69 -53.38 2.94
N ASN A 138 -0.47 -53.81 3.26
CA ASN A 138 0.45 -54.41 2.28
C ASN A 138 -0.01 -55.77 1.72
N GLY A 139 -0.92 -56.46 2.43
CA GLY A 139 -1.43 -57.77 2.04
C GLY A 139 -2.70 -57.71 1.20
N LEU A 140 -3.28 -56.52 0.97
CA LEU A 140 -4.52 -56.33 0.22
C LEU A 140 -4.26 -56.41 -1.29
N ARG A 141 -5.09 -57.19 -1.99
CA ARG A 141 -5.24 -57.16 -3.45
C ARG A 141 -6.58 -56.55 -3.82
N ALA A 142 -6.67 -55.92 -4.98
CA ALA A 142 -7.90 -55.26 -5.39
C ALA A 142 -8.96 -56.19 -6.00
N GLU A 143 -8.61 -57.46 -6.26
CA GLU A 143 -9.43 -58.50 -6.89
C GLU A 143 -10.86 -58.68 -6.29
N TYR A 144 -11.15 -58.12 -5.11
CA TYR A 144 -12.44 -58.24 -4.41
C TYR A 144 -13.20 -56.91 -4.23
N ILE A 145 -12.60 -55.77 -4.62
CA ILE A 145 -13.20 -54.46 -4.37
C ILE A 145 -14.44 -54.26 -5.24
N ASP A 146 -14.35 -54.54 -6.54
CA ASP A 146 -15.47 -54.36 -7.47
C ASP A 146 -16.64 -55.27 -7.14
N THR A 147 -16.39 -56.55 -6.88
CA THR A 147 -17.44 -57.50 -6.50
C THR A 147 -18.17 -57.06 -5.24
N LEU A 148 -17.44 -56.53 -4.26
CA LEU A 148 -18.03 -56.05 -3.01
C LEU A 148 -18.88 -54.78 -3.22
N ILE A 149 -18.44 -53.87 -4.09
CA ILE A 149 -19.22 -52.68 -4.45
C ILE A 149 -20.50 -53.10 -5.16
N ASP A 150 -20.40 -54.00 -6.13
CA ASP A 150 -21.55 -54.50 -6.90
C ASP A 150 -22.58 -55.17 -5.98
N ASP A 151 -22.15 -56.03 -5.05
CA ASP A 151 -23.04 -56.66 -4.06
C ASP A 151 -23.81 -55.62 -3.23
N ILE A 152 -23.15 -54.57 -2.75
CA ILE A 152 -23.80 -53.49 -1.96
C ILE A 152 -24.77 -52.67 -2.81
N LEU A 153 -24.39 -52.38 -4.06
CA LEU A 153 -25.25 -51.67 -5.00
C LEU A 153 -26.44 -52.52 -5.42
N GLU A 154 -26.29 -53.85 -5.44
CA GLU A 154 -27.38 -54.77 -5.68
C GLU A 154 -28.43 -54.72 -4.57
N GLU A 155 -27.98 -54.72 -3.32
CA GLU A 155 -28.83 -54.61 -2.12
C GLU A 155 -29.47 -53.23 -1.92
N ASN A 156 -28.87 -52.16 -2.48
CA ASN A 156 -29.35 -50.79 -2.31
C ASN A 156 -29.48 -50.02 -3.64
N GLU A 157 -30.60 -50.27 -4.34
CA GLU A 157 -30.88 -49.67 -5.66
C GLU A 157 -30.82 -48.14 -5.68
N ASN A 158 -31.09 -47.46 -4.56
CA ASN A 158 -31.05 -46.00 -4.48
C ASN A 158 -29.63 -45.43 -4.68
N LEU A 159 -28.60 -46.21 -4.34
CA LEU A 159 -27.20 -45.79 -4.50
C LEU A 159 -26.69 -45.98 -5.93
N ARG A 160 -27.28 -46.91 -6.70
CA ARG A 160 -26.80 -47.26 -8.06
C ARG A 160 -26.64 -46.04 -8.96
N LYS A 161 -27.54 -45.06 -8.88
CA LYS A 161 -27.50 -43.89 -9.77
C LYS A 161 -26.23 -43.03 -9.61
N GLU A 162 -25.71 -42.91 -8.39
CA GLU A 162 -24.61 -42.00 -8.07
C GLU A 162 -23.28 -42.73 -7.83
N TYR A 163 -23.33 -43.99 -7.39
CA TYR A 163 -22.17 -44.74 -6.90
C TYR A 163 -21.73 -45.90 -7.82
N SER A 164 -22.45 -46.17 -8.92
CA SER A 164 -22.01 -47.19 -9.89
C SER A 164 -20.76 -46.78 -10.65
N ARG A 165 -19.96 -47.77 -11.04
CA ARG A 165 -18.78 -47.56 -11.88
C ARG A 165 -19.17 -46.90 -13.21
N PRO A 166 -18.60 -45.72 -13.55
CA PRO A 166 -18.81 -45.10 -14.84
C PRO A 166 -18.21 -45.92 -16.00
N HIS A 167 -18.62 -45.62 -17.22
CA HIS A 167 -18.06 -46.29 -18.40
C HIS A 167 -16.55 -46.01 -18.53
N PRO A 168 -15.71 -47.02 -18.85
CA PRO A 168 -14.25 -46.85 -18.95
C PRO A 168 -13.80 -45.72 -19.88
N ASP A 169 -14.47 -45.50 -21.01
CA ASP A 169 -14.19 -44.38 -21.95
C ASP A 169 -14.24 -42.99 -21.33
N SER A 170 -14.81 -42.88 -20.13
CA SER A 170 -14.91 -41.62 -19.40
C SER A 170 -13.75 -41.36 -18.44
N ASP A 171 -12.81 -42.30 -18.34
CA ASP A 171 -11.51 -42.11 -17.73
C ASP A 171 -10.57 -41.43 -18.73
N ILE A 172 -10.53 -40.09 -18.70
CA ILE A 172 -9.74 -39.28 -19.64
C ILE A 172 -8.73 -38.43 -18.89
N LEU A 173 -7.45 -38.68 -19.14
CA LEU A 173 -6.34 -37.86 -18.66
C LEU A 173 -5.94 -36.83 -19.73
N TYR A 174 -5.73 -35.58 -19.33
CA TYR A 174 -5.31 -34.50 -20.22
C TYR A 174 -3.84 -34.11 -20.02
N SER A 175 -3.16 -33.70 -21.11
CA SER A 175 -1.79 -33.16 -21.06
C SER A 175 -1.74 -31.80 -20.34
N SER A 176 -0.59 -31.48 -19.75
CA SER A 176 -0.34 -30.21 -19.06
C SER A 176 0.01 -29.05 -20.00
N ASP A 177 -0.17 -29.22 -21.32
CA ASP A 177 0.06 -28.17 -22.30
C ASP A 177 -0.98 -27.03 -22.21
N PRO A 178 -0.65 -25.80 -22.66
CA PRO A 178 -1.59 -24.68 -22.72
C PRO A 178 -2.88 -24.98 -23.49
N ALA A 179 -2.82 -25.88 -24.46
CA ALA A 179 -3.96 -26.46 -25.18
C ALA A 179 -4.03 -27.97 -24.89
N PRO A 180 -4.66 -28.38 -23.78
CA PRO A 180 -4.60 -29.76 -23.28
C PRO A 180 -5.28 -30.73 -24.25
N LYS A 181 -4.63 -31.87 -24.47
CA LYS A 181 -5.16 -32.96 -25.29
C LYS A 181 -5.32 -34.23 -24.45
N PRO A 182 -6.32 -35.09 -24.75
CA PRO A 182 -6.40 -36.42 -24.15
C PRO A 182 -5.11 -37.20 -24.40
N ILE A 183 -4.58 -37.82 -23.34
CA ILE A 183 -3.43 -38.71 -23.39
C ILE A 183 -3.95 -40.13 -23.66
N GLU A 184 -3.48 -40.74 -24.74
CA GLU A 184 -3.77 -42.14 -25.04
C GLU A 184 -3.00 -43.03 -24.05
N ARG A 185 -3.72 -43.88 -23.31
CA ARG A 185 -3.17 -44.79 -22.31
C ARG A 185 -3.48 -46.23 -22.71
N PRO A 186 -2.53 -47.18 -22.53
CA PRO A 186 -2.78 -48.57 -22.83
C PRO A 186 -3.88 -49.15 -21.93
N GLU A 187 -4.65 -50.10 -22.43
CA GLU A 187 -5.55 -50.89 -21.58
C GLU A 187 -4.74 -51.67 -20.55
N ARG A 188 -5.28 -51.78 -19.32
CA ARG A 188 -4.71 -52.68 -18.31
C ARG A 188 -4.91 -54.11 -18.77
N SER A 189 -3.90 -54.94 -18.59
CA SER A 189 -3.96 -56.37 -18.83
C SER A 189 -4.89 -57.07 -17.84
N GLU A 190 -5.34 -58.28 -18.17
CA GLU A 190 -6.17 -59.11 -17.27
C GLU A 190 -5.46 -59.50 -15.96
N GLU A 191 -4.13 -59.34 -15.89
CA GLU A 191 -3.31 -59.62 -14.70
C GLU A 191 -3.15 -58.38 -13.79
N GLU A 192 -3.59 -57.21 -14.22
CA GLU A 192 -3.50 -55.96 -13.45
C GLU A 192 -4.80 -55.69 -12.66
N ASP A 193 -4.63 -55.36 -11.37
CA ASP A 193 -5.73 -54.97 -10.48
C ASP A 193 -6.54 -53.80 -11.06
N ASN A 194 -7.87 -53.92 -11.03
CA ASN A 194 -8.78 -52.90 -11.55
C ASN A 194 -10.08 -52.84 -10.75
N PRO A 195 -10.26 -51.87 -9.83
CA PRO A 195 -9.38 -50.73 -9.53
C PRO A 195 -8.03 -51.15 -8.97
N ALA A 196 -6.96 -50.38 -9.18
CA ALA A 196 -5.63 -50.66 -8.62
C ALA A 196 -5.44 -49.99 -7.26
N VAL A 197 -4.56 -50.57 -6.43
CA VAL A 197 -4.13 -50.00 -5.15
C VAL A 197 -2.71 -49.45 -5.29
N HIS A 198 -2.56 -48.15 -5.03
CA HIS A 198 -1.27 -47.46 -5.08
C HIS A 198 -0.81 -47.06 -3.69
N TYR A 199 0.48 -47.27 -3.42
CA TYR A 199 1.11 -46.96 -2.14
C TYR A 199 2.11 -45.84 -2.31
N GLY A 200 1.86 -44.68 -1.70
CA GLY A 200 2.78 -43.55 -1.79
C GLY A 200 2.14 -42.19 -1.52
N LEU A 201 2.95 -41.14 -1.66
CA LEU A 201 2.71 -39.88 -0.99
C LEU A 201 1.36 -39.22 -1.37
N ILE A 202 0.51 -38.99 -0.36
CA ILE A 202 -0.70 -38.16 -0.47
C ILE A 202 -0.34 -36.72 -0.06
N ALA A 203 -0.49 -35.78 -1.00
CA ALA A 203 -0.31 -34.37 -0.74
C ALA A 203 -1.61 -33.74 -0.25
N SER A 204 -1.49 -32.77 0.65
CA SER A 204 -2.62 -32.00 1.17
C SER A 204 -2.51 -30.56 0.72
N ALA A 205 -3.58 -29.98 0.19
CA ALA A 205 -3.61 -28.60 -0.29
C ALA A 205 -4.78 -27.83 0.35
N ASP A 206 -4.55 -26.56 0.71
CA ASP A 206 -5.56 -25.64 1.27
C ASP A 206 -6.50 -25.05 0.20
N SER A 207 -6.30 -25.43 -1.05
CA SER A 207 -7.03 -24.94 -2.23
C SER A 207 -7.10 -26.05 -3.27
N PHE A 208 -8.11 -25.96 -4.14
CA PHE A 208 -8.26 -26.93 -5.23
C PHE A 208 -7.07 -26.86 -6.18
N MET A 209 -6.45 -28.02 -6.41
CA MET A 209 -5.38 -28.22 -7.38
C MET A 209 -6.01 -28.46 -8.75
N GLU A 210 -5.97 -27.44 -9.61
CA GLU A 210 -6.57 -27.49 -10.96
C GLU A 210 -5.52 -27.25 -12.07
N ASP A 211 -4.25 -27.10 -11.70
CA ASP A 211 -3.15 -26.79 -12.62
C ASP A 211 -2.32 -28.03 -12.94
N ALA A 212 -2.56 -28.63 -14.11
CA ALA A 212 -1.85 -29.81 -14.58
C ALA A 212 -0.32 -29.63 -14.65
N GLN A 213 0.20 -28.41 -14.88
CA GLN A 213 1.65 -28.17 -14.91
C GLN A 213 2.26 -28.22 -13.53
N ILE A 214 1.60 -27.60 -12.55
CA ILE A 214 2.05 -27.65 -11.16
C ILE A 214 1.88 -29.08 -10.63
N ARG A 215 0.81 -29.79 -11.02
CA ARG A 215 0.58 -31.20 -10.67
C ARG A 215 1.76 -32.05 -11.11
N ASP A 216 2.11 -32.00 -12.40
CA ASP A 216 3.18 -32.80 -12.98
C ASP A 216 4.55 -32.44 -12.40
N LEU A 217 4.79 -31.16 -12.12
CA LEU A 217 6.01 -30.70 -11.45
C LEU A 217 6.12 -31.28 -10.02
N LEU A 218 5.04 -31.25 -9.25
CA LEU A 218 5.00 -31.80 -7.89
C LEU A 218 5.10 -33.32 -7.89
N ALA A 219 4.50 -34.00 -8.87
CA ALA A 219 4.68 -35.42 -9.10
C ALA A 219 6.17 -35.75 -9.31
N ALA A 220 6.84 -35.01 -10.19
CA ALA A 220 8.24 -35.24 -10.51
C ALA A 220 9.20 -34.91 -9.35
N GLU A 221 8.91 -33.87 -8.57
CA GLU A 221 9.78 -33.42 -7.48
C GLU A 221 9.61 -34.24 -6.20
N LEU A 222 8.38 -34.66 -5.89
CA LEU A 222 8.02 -35.20 -4.57
C LEU A 222 7.42 -36.61 -4.62
N ASP A 223 7.22 -37.19 -5.82
CA ASP A 223 6.62 -38.52 -6.01
C ASP A 223 5.19 -38.59 -5.40
N VAL A 224 4.43 -37.50 -5.54
CA VAL A 224 3.04 -37.37 -5.07
C VAL A 224 2.11 -38.20 -5.96
N LEU A 225 1.22 -38.97 -5.34
CA LEU A 225 0.26 -39.83 -6.03
C LEU A 225 -1.16 -39.22 -6.11
N CYS A 226 -1.56 -38.41 -5.13
CA CYS A 226 -2.83 -37.70 -5.17
C CYS A 226 -2.85 -36.45 -4.29
N PHE A 227 -3.81 -35.55 -4.58
CA PHE A 227 -4.09 -34.35 -3.78
C PHE A 227 -5.42 -34.48 -3.04
N GLU A 228 -5.35 -34.32 -1.72
CA GLU A 228 -6.48 -34.19 -0.82
C GLU A 228 -6.71 -32.71 -0.47
N MET A 229 -7.97 -32.26 -0.53
CA MET A 229 -8.30 -30.82 -0.49
C MET A 229 -9.32 -30.46 0.58
N GLU A 230 -10.20 -31.41 0.92
CA GLU A 230 -11.42 -31.15 1.68
C GLU A 230 -11.17 -31.09 3.20
N ALA A 231 -10.15 -31.79 3.69
CA ALA A 231 -9.76 -31.79 5.09
C ALA A 231 -8.26 -31.50 5.27
N ALA A 232 -7.80 -30.58 4.42
CA ALA A 232 -6.43 -30.12 4.34
C ALA A 232 -5.80 -29.88 5.72
N GLY A 233 -4.58 -30.36 5.93
CA GLY A 233 -3.75 -30.08 7.11
C GLY A 233 -4.10 -30.79 8.43
N LEU A 234 -5.24 -31.47 8.56
CA LEU A 234 -5.54 -32.34 9.71
C LEU A 234 -4.53 -33.51 9.78
N MET A 235 -4.17 -34.02 8.61
CA MET A 235 -3.34 -35.22 8.41
C MET A 235 -1.94 -35.11 9.01
N ASN A 236 -1.50 -33.91 9.42
CA ASN A 236 -0.16 -33.73 9.97
C ASN A 236 -0.03 -33.88 11.47
N ASP A 237 -1.10 -33.52 12.16
CA ASP A 237 -1.06 -33.30 13.60
C ASP A 237 -1.92 -34.33 14.32
N PHE A 238 -2.54 -35.25 13.57
CA PHE A 238 -3.43 -36.27 14.10
C PHE A 238 -3.10 -37.65 13.51
N PRO A 239 -2.93 -38.70 14.34
CA PRO A 239 -2.65 -40.04 13.85
C PRO A 239 -3.90 -40.66 13.21
N CYS A 240 -4.01 -40.57 11.90
CA CYS A 240 -5.02 -41.26 11.11
C CYS A 240 -4.42 -41.96 9.90
N LEU A 241 -5.13 -42.98 9.43
CA LEU A 241 -4.83 -43.70 8.20
C LEU A 241 -5.66 -43.13 7.06
N ILE A 242 -5.01 -42.77 5.96
CA ILE A 242 -5.64 -42.04 4.87
C ILE A 242 -5.86 -43.00 3.70
N ILE A 243 -7.10 -43.04 3.23
CA ILE A 243 -7.52 -43.87 2.10
C ILE A 243 -8.26 -42.95 1.13
N ARG A 244 -7.81 -42.90 -0.13
CA ARG A 244 -8.36 -41.99 -1.13
C ARG A 244 -8.72 -42.70 -2.42
N GLY A 245 -10.00 -42.65 -2.78
CA GLY A 245 -10.45 -43.05 -4.10
C GLY A 245 -10.23 -41.93 -5.11
N ILE A 246 -9.74 -42.25 -6.30
CA ILE A 246 -9.40 -41.24 -7.30
C ILE A 246 -10.62 -40.86 -8.13
N CYS A 247 -11.05 -39.59 -8.04
CA CYS A 247 -12.26 -39.10 -8.73
C CYS A 247 -12.00 -38.13 -9.88
N ASP A 248 -10.81 -37.56 -9.96
CA ASP A 248 -10.33 -36.72 -11.05
C ASP A 248 -8.80 -36.79 -11.14
N TYR A 249 -8.19 -35.96 -11.98
CA TYR A 249 -6.73 -35.90 -12.18
C TYR A 249 -6.07 -34.60 -11.69
N SER A 250 -6.66 -33.90 -10.71
CA SER A 250 -6.13 -32.62 -10.20
C SER A 250 -5.83 -31.62 -11.32
N ASP A 251 -6.73 -31.55 -12.30
CA ASP A 251 -6.69 -30.61 -13.40
C ASP A 251 -8.06 -29.94 -13.59
N LYS A 252 -8.14 -28.96 -14.49
CA LYS A 252 -9.35 -28.18 -14.74
C LYS A 252 -10.54 -28.97 -15.32
N HIS A 253 -10.36 -30.21 -15.76
CA HIS A 253 -11.40 -31.04 -16.39
C HIS A 253 -12.03 -31.98 -15.36
N TRP A 254 -12.99 -31.44 -14.60
CA TRP A 254 -13.63 -32.14 -13.50
C TRP A 254 -14.63 -33.20 -14.00
N VAL A 255 -14.40 -34.47 -13.67
CA VAL A 255 -15.26 -35.58 -14.07
C VAL A 255 -16.17 -36.01 -12.92
N LYS A 256 -17.23 -35.22 -12.67
CA LYS A 256 -18.11 -35.39 -11.50
C LYS A 256 -18.72 -36.79 -11.33
N GLN A 257 -18.87 -37.56 -12.41
CA GLN A 257 -19.50 -38.88 -12.36
C GLN A 257 -18.67 -39.95 -11.65
N TRP A 258 -17.36 -39.76 -11.48
CA TRP A 258 -16.49 -40.72 -10.80
C TRP A 258 -16.47 -40.56 -9.28
N ARG A 259 -17.00 -39.45 -8.74
CA ARG A 259 -16.92 -39.14 -7.30
C ARG A 259 -17.60 -40.20 -6.43
N GLY A 260 -18.78 -40.68 -6.82
CA GLY A 260 -19.51 -41.69 -6.05
C GLY A 260 -18.78 -43.03 -6.06
N TYR A 261 -18.44 -43.54 -7.25
CA TYR A 261 -17.71 -44.81 -7.35
C TYR A 261 -16.35 -44.75 -6.64
N ALA A 262 -15.56 -43.68 -6.81
CA ALA A 262 -14.30 -43.51 -6.09
C ALA A 262 -14.49 -43.52 -4.55
N ALA A 263 -15.57 -42.90 -4.05
CA ALA A 263 -15.91 -42.95 -2.63
C ALA A 263 -16.27 -44.38 -2.17
N MET A 264 -16.97 -45.17 -2.99
CA MET A 264 -17.22 -46.59 -2.72
C MET A 264 -15.93 -47.38 -2.71
N THR A 265 -15.01 -47.16 -3.66
CA THR A 265 -13.73 -47.87 -3.71
C THR A 265 -12.91 -47.63 -2.46
N ALA A 266 -12.83 -46.37 -2.01
CA ALA A 266 -12.12 -46.03 -0.77
C ALA A 266 -12.78 -46.69 0.46
N ALA A 267 -14.11 -46.68 0.54
CA ALA A 267 -14.85 -47.29 1.64
C ALA A 267 -14.77 -48.83 1.65
N ALA A 268 -14.81 -49.46 0.47
CA ALA A 268 -14.59 -50.89 0.29
C ALA A 268 -13.19 -51.29 0.78
N TYR A 269 -12.16 -50.57 0.34
CA TYR A 269 -10.79 -50.82 0.79
C TYR A 269 -10.66 -50.71 2.31
N ALA A 270 -11.27 -49.69 2.92
CA ALA A 270 -11.28 -49.51 4.36
C ALA A 270 -12.03 -50.64 5.10
N LYS A 271 -13.13 -51.17 4.55
CA LYS A 271 -13.82 -52.35 5.09
C LYS A 271 -12.93 -53.58 5.10
N ILE A 272 -12.35 -53.93 3.94
CA ILE A 272 -11.52 -55.14 3.81
C ILE A 272 -10.30 -55.01 4.74
N LEU A 273 -9.70 -53.82 4.82
CA LEU A 273 -8.60 -53.55 5.74
C LEU A 273 -8.99 -53.84 7.21
N LEU A 274 -10.15 -53.36 7.66
CA LEU A 274 -10.62 -53.60 9.03
C LEU A 274 -10.90 -55.09 9.29
N GLU A 275 -11.43 -55.82 8.31
CA GLU A 275 -11.70 -57.26 8.43
C GLU A 275 -10.42 -58.10 8.55
N MET A 276 -9.33 -57.65 7.93
CA MET A 276 -8.02 -58.32 8.04
C MET A 276 -7.31 -58.05 9.37
N VAL A 277 -7.64 -56.95 10.06
CA VAL A 277 -6.96 -56.55 11.30
C VAL A 277 -7.65 -57.21 12.51
N PRO A 278 -6.95 -58.04 13.30
CA PRO A 278 -7.57 -58.67 14.47
C PRO A 278 -7.95 -57.66 15.56
N VAL A 279 -9.15 -57.81 16.15
CA VAL A 279 -9.64 -56.95 17.27
C VAL A 279 -8.64 -56.87 18.43
N ARG A 280 -8.00 -58.00 18.76
CA ARG A 280 -6.98 -58.07 19.81
C ARG A 280 -5.79 -57.14 19.56
N GLU A 281 -5.44 -56.89 18.30
CA GLU A 281 -4.34 -55.99 17.95
C GLU A 281 -4.76 -54.55 18.17
N VAL A 282 -5.96 -54.17 17.70
CA VAL A 282 -6.56 -52.85 17.94
C VAL A 282 -6.70 -52.57 19.45
N ASP A 283 -7.14 -53.54 20.25
CA ASP A 283 -7.28 -53.39 21.70
C ASP A 283 -5.95 -53.21 22.45
N THR A 284 -4.83 -53.63 21.85
CA THR A 284 -3.48 -53.41 22.40
C THR A 284 -2.88 -52.06 21.98
N MET A 285 -3.43 -51.41 20.95
CA MET A 285 -2.96 -50.10 20.52
C MET A 285 -3.21 -49.04 21.60
N GLN A 286 -2.28 -48.10 21.73
CA GLN A 286 -2.44 -46.99 22.66
C GLN A 286 -3.65 -46.14 22.27
N LYS A 287 -4.39 -45.66 23.27
CA LYS A 287 -5.40 -44.63 23.04
C LYS A 287 -4.70 -43.37 22.55
N ILE A 288 -5.33 -42.67 21.61
CA ILE A 288 -4.84 -41.37 21.14
C ILE A 288 -4.73 -40.43 22.35
N HIS A 289 -3.54 -39.90 22.59
CA HIS A 289 -3.21 -39.29 23.89
C HIS A 289 -3.77 -37.87 24.01
N GLU A 290 -4.12 -37.46 25.23
CA GLU A 290 -4.67 -36.12 25.50
C GLU A 290 -3.69 -34.99 25.08
N SER A 291 -2.38 -35.28 25.05
CA SER A 291 -1.35 -34.36 24.55
C SER A 291 -1.47 -34.08 23.04
N GLU A 292 -1.82 -35.08 22.24
CA GLU A 292 -2.02 -34.93 20.78
C GLU A 292 -3.27 -34.08 20.52
N LEU A 293 -4.34 -34.34 21.29
CA LEU A 293 -5.57 -33.55 21.24
C LEU A 293 -5.35 -32.08 21.68
N LEU A 294 -4.49 -31.84 22.66
CA LEU A 294 -4.14 -30.50 23.14
C LEU A 294 -3.31 -29.72 22.11
N GLN A 295 -2.40 -30.40 21.40
CA GLN A 295 -1.62 -29.79 20.32
C GLN A 295 -2.51 -29.36 19.16
N LEU A 296 -3.49 -30.21 18.80
CA LEU A 296 -4.50 -29.90 17.79
C LEU A 296 -5.31 -28.64 18.16
N LYS A 297 -5.81 -28.55 19.41
CA LYS A 297 -6.57 -27.38 19.90
C LYS A 297 -5.79 -26.06 19.82
N LYS A 298 -4.53 -26.04 20.28
CA LYS A 298 -3.70 -24.83 20.25
C LYS A 298 -3.47 -24.33 18.82
N LYS A 299 -3.35 -25.25 17.86
CA LYS A 299 -3.16 -24.91 16.45
C LYS A 299 -4.44 -24.37 15.81
N MET A 300 -5.60 -24.93 16.15
CA MET A 300 -6.91 -24.41 15.72
C MET A 300 -7.09 -22.95 16.14
N GLU A 301 -6.83 -22.63 17.42
CA GLU A 301 -6.95 -21.26 17.94
C GLU A 301 -6.03 -20.27 17.19
N ALA A 302 -4.81 -20.71 16.83
CA ALA A 302 -3.86 -19.89 16.08
C ALA A 302 -4.32 -19.65 14.61
N LEU A 303 -4.85 -20.69 13.95
CA LEU A 303 -5.32 -20.59 12.57
C LEU A 303 -6.59 -19.73 12.45
N GLU A 304 -7.52 -19.85 13.40
CA GLU A 304 -8.71 -18.98 13.46
C GLU A 304 -8.35 -17.51 13.65
N LEU A 305 -7.31 -17.22 14.44
CA LEU A 305 -6.81 -15.86 14.64
C LEU A 305 -6.21 -15.30 13.34
N GLN A 306 -5.39 -16.10 12.64
CA GLN A 306 -4.79 -15.72 11.35
C GLN A 306 -5.85 -15.47 10.27
N ALA A 307 -6.87 -16.32 10.16
CA ALA A 307 -7.96 -16.15 9.21
C ALA A 307 -8.74 -14.85 9.46
N LYS A 308 -9.01 -14.51 10.74
CA LYS A 308 -9.65 -13.24 11.12
C LYS A 308 -8.80 -12.01 10.78
N GLU A 309 -7.48 -12.12 10.82
CA GLU A 309 -6.58 -11.03 10.44
C GLU A 309 -6.48 -10.86 8.91
N ALA A 310 -6.45 -11.96 8.16
CA ALA A 310 -6.46 -11.95 6.69
C ALA A 310 -7.75 -11.34 6.12
N ASP A 311 -8.92 -11.75 6.62
CA ASP A 311 -10.22 -11.20 6.20
C ASP A 311 -10.34 -9.68 6.49
N LYS A 312 -9.78 -9.21 7.62
CA LYS A 312 -9.70 -7.77 7.91
C LYS A 312 -8.81 -7.02 6.92
N ARG A 313 -7.70 -7.63 6.50
CA ARG A 313 -6.76 -7.07 5.53
C ARG A 313 -7.39 -6.99 4.13
N ASP A 314 -7.99 -8.07 3.66
CA ASP A 314 -8.62 -8.12 2.33
C ASP A 314 -9.77 -7.10 2.18
N LYS A 315 -10.58 -6.94 3.24
CA LYS A 315 -11.63 -5.91 3.30
C LYS A 315 -11.07 -4.49 3.32
N ALA A 316 -9.93 -4.27 3.98
CA ALA A 316 -9.25 -2.97 3.98
C ALA A 316 -8.66 -2.64 2.59
N TRP A 317 -8.13 -3.63 1.87
CA TRP A 317 -7.48 -3.42 0.57
C TRP A 317 -8.48 -3.18 -0.56
N ALA A 318 -9.62 -3.88 -0.56
CA ALA A 318 -10.72 -3.63 -1.48
C ALA A 318 -11.24 -2.18 -1.38
N LYS A 319 -11.27 -1.61 -0.16
CA LYS A 319 -11.70 -0.22 0.08
C LYS A 319 -10.79 0.83 -0.60
N HIS A 320 -9.52 0.50 -0.83
CA HIS A 320 -8.52 1.39 -1.42
C HIS A 320 -8.22 1.08 -2.89
N ARG A 321 -8.92 0.12 -3.51
CA ARG A 321 -8.69 -0.33 -4.90
C ARG A 321 -7.22 -0.69 -5.18
N LYS A 322 -6.50 -1.23 -4.19
CA LYS A 322 -5.12 -1.68 -4.40
C LYS A 322 -5.12 -3.05 -5.08
N THR A 323 -4.32 -3.19 -6.13
CA THR A 323 -4.08 -4.47 -6.81
C THR A 323 -3.02 -5.29 -6.05
N PRO A 324 -2.87 -6.61 -6.32
CA PRO A 324 -1.76 -7.39 -5.77
C PRO A 324 -0.39 -6.77 -6.07
N LEU A 325 -0.24 -6.13 -7.24
CA LEU A 325 0.98 -5.45 -7.63
C LEU A 325 1.30 -4.24 -6.73
N HIS A 326 0.30 -3.46 -6.31
CA HIS A 326 0.47 -2.37 -5.34
C HIS A 326 1.01 -2.88 -3.99
N LEU A 327 0.44 -3.99 -3.50
CA LEU A 327 0.83 -4.58 -2.23
C LEU A 327 2.26 -5.11 -2.28
N ALA A 328 2.57 -5.90 -3.32
CA ALA A 328 3.91 -6.43 -3.53
C ALA A 328 4.95 -5.31 -3.69
N ALA A 329 4.58 -4.21 -4.35
CA ALA A 329 5.42 -3.03 -4.49
C ALA A 329 5.69 -2.32 -3.15
N SER A 330 4.64 -2.08 -2.35
CA SER A 330 4.75 -1.46 -1.03
C SER A 330 5.58 -2.30 -0.04
N GLU A 331 5.41 -3.62 -0.06
CA GLU A 331 6.17 -4.53 0.80
C GLU A 331 7.63 -4.70 0.37
N GLY A 332 7.94 -4.41 -0.90
CA GLY A 332 9.27 -4.56 -1.48
C GLY A 332 9.56 -5.99 -1.95
N ASN A 333 8.53 -6.77 -2.26
CA ASN A 333 8.67 -8.16 -2.68
C ASN A 333 8.98 -8.26 -4.18
N VAL A 334 10.25 -8.03 -4.54
CA VAL A 334 10.75 -7.99 -5.93
C VAL A 334 10.32 -9.22 -6.74
N ASN A 335 10.37 -10.43 -6.15
CA ASN A 335 10.01 -11.67 -6.83
C ASN A 335 8.51 -11.74 -7.16
N VAL A 336 7.65 -11.26 -6.26
CA VAL A 336 6.20 -11.22 -6.51
C VAL A 336 5.86 -10.16 -7.55
N VAL A 337 6.46 -8.96 -7.44
CA VAL A 337 6.31 -7.90 -8.47
C VAL A 337 6.72 -8.41 -9.84
N GLN A 338 7.88 -9.08 -9.94
CA GLN A 338 8.37 -9.71 -11.16
C GLN A 338 7.37 -10.71 -11.76
N LYS A 339 6.79 -11.57 -10.92
CA LYS A 339 5.84 -12.58 -11.36
C LYS A 339 4.54 -11.95 -11.86
N LEU A 340 4.00 -10.98 -11.13
CA LEU A 340 2.76 -10.29 -11.49
C LEU A 340 2.90 -9.53 -12.83
N LEU A 341 4.01 -8.81 -13.02
CA LEU A 341 4.28 -8.15 -14.31
C LEU A 341 4.40 -9.14 -15.47
N ASN A 342 5.02 -10.31 -15.24
CA ASN A 342 5.10 -11.37 -16.27
C ASN A 342 3.72 -11.99 -16.60
N GLN A 343 2.76 -11.90 -15.68
CA GLN A 343 1.39 -12.37 -15.88
C GLN A 343 0.50 -11.32 -16.57
N GLY A 344 1.04 -10.14 -16.87
CA GLY A 344 0.33 -9.06 -17.55
C GLY A 344 -0.41 -8.10 -16.62
N ASP A 345 -0.09 -8.07 -15.32
CA ASP A 345 -0.61 -7.04 -14.42
C ASP A 345 -0.24 -5.64 -14.94
N ASP A 346 -1.20 -4.72 -14.91
CA ASP A 346 -1.02 -3.33 -15.33
C ASP A 346 -0.07 -2.60 -14.37
N ILE A 347 1.12 -2.23 -14.89
CA ILE A 347 2.17 -1.53 -14.15
C ILE A 347 1.77 -0.11 -13.74
N GLU A 348 0.79 0.48 -14.44
CA GLU A 348 0.26 1.82 -14.20
C GLU A 348 -1.12 1.80 -13.53
N ALA A 349 -1.55 0.64 -13.02
CA ALA A 349 -2.81 0.52 -12.31
C ALA A 349 -2.90 1.56 -11.20
N LYS A 350 -4.00 2.32 -11.12
CA LYS A 350 -4.19 3.35 -10.11
C LYS A 350 -5.08 2.87 -8.97
N ASP A 351 -4.62 3.08 -7.74
CA ASP A 351 -5.42 2.90 -6.53
C ASP A 351 -6.51 4.00 -6.40
N LYS A 352 -7.29 3.96 -5.31
CA LYS A 352 -8.36 4.94 -5.07
C LYS A 352 -7.87 6.39 -5.02
N TYR A 353 -6.60 6.62 -4.70
CA TYR A 353 -5.98 7.94 -4.56
C TYR A 353 -5.13 8.32 -5.78
N GLY A 354 -5.13 7.48 -6.83
CA GLY A 354 -4.35 7.71 -8.03
C GLY A 354 -2.91 7.21 -7.95
N GLY A 355 -2.50 6.60 -6.82
CA GLY A 355 -1.15 6.05 -6.67
C GLY A 355 -0.98 4.79 -7.50
N THR A 356 0.18 4.65 -8.14
CA THR A 356 0.58 3.47 -8.91
C THR A 356 1.43 2.51 -8.04
N PRO A 357 1.71 1.27 -8.48
CA PRO A 357 2.68 0.41 -7.82
C PRO A 357 4.06 1.07 -7.63
N PHE A 358 4.52 1.86 -8.62
CA PHE A 358 5.77 2.62 -8.49
C PHE A 358 5.68 3.68 -7.37
N PHE A 359 4.56 4.43 -7.31
CA PHE A 359 4.30 5.36 -6.21
C PHE A 359 4.41 4.65 -4.86
N ASP A 360 3.76 3.49 -4.69
CA ASP A 360 3.76 2.74 -3.43
C ASP A 360 5.15 2.22 -3.03
N ALA A 361 5.94 1.75 -4.00
CA ALA A 361 7.32 1.32 -3.77
C ALA A 361 8.20 2.49 -3.31
N VAL A 362 8.11 3.65 -3.99
CA VAL A 362 8.88 4.85 -3.65
C VAL A 362 8.48 5.40 -2.28
N TYR A 363 7.18 5.55 -2.03
CA TYR A 363 6.65 6.02 -0.75
C TYR A 363 7.12 5.12 0.42
N SER A 364 7.16 3.81 0.18
CA SER A 364 7.59 2.80 1.17
C SER A 364 9.11 2.60 1.25
N GLY A 365 9.91 3.34 0.46
CA GLY A 365 11.38 3.25 0.45
C GLY A 365 11.96 1.97 -0.15
N LYS A 366 11.22 1.29 -1.04
CA LYS A 366 11.61 0.00 -1.62
C LYS A 366 12.37 0.21 -2.93
N THR A 367 13.61 0.70 -2.83
CA THR A 367 14.42 1.09 -4.00
C THR A 367 14.65 -0.03 -5.03
N ASN A 368 14.89 -1.27 -4.60
CA ASN A 368 15.04 -2.41 -5.52
C ASN A 368 13.76 -2.68 -6.32
N THR A 369 12.61 -2.55 -5.67
CA THR A 369 11.31 -2.76 -6.31
C THR A 369 10.93 -1.59 -7.20
N ALA A 370 11.16 -0.35 -6.75
CA ALA A 370 10.99 0.84 -7.56
C ALA A 370 11.87 0.79 -8.82
N LYS A 371 13.12 0.34 -8.69
CA LYS A 371 14.03 0.14 -9.82
C LYS A 371 13.49 -0.91 -10.80
N LEU A 372 13.05 -2.07 -10.31
CA LEU A 372 12.45 -3.09 -11.17
C LEU A 372 11.24 -2.55 -11.95
N LEU A 373 10.40 -1.73 -11.31
CA LEU A 373 9.24 -1.12 -11.96
C LEU A 373 9.67 -0.13 -13.06
N LEU A 374 10.67 0.73 -12.80
CA LEU A 374 11.24 1.61 -13.83
C LEU A 374 11.88 0.83 -14.99
N ASP A 375 12.65 -0.22 -14.69
CA ASP A 375 13.25 -1.12 -15.69
C ASP A 375 12.18 -1.81 -16.57
N ARG A 376 10.93 -1.86 -16.08
CA ARG A 376 9.75 -2.41 -16.77
C ARG A 376 8.87 -1.35 -17.43
N GLY A 377 9.32 -0.10 -17.45
CA GLY A 377 8.63 1.00 -18.11
C GLY A 377 7.59 1.72 -17.26
N ALA A 378 7.64 1.59 -15.93
CA ALA A 378 6.81 2.43 -15.06
C ALA A 378 7.17 3.91 -15.25
N ASP A 379 6.18 4.79 -15.20
CA ASP A 379 6.41 6.23 -15.24
C ASP A 379 7.07 6.70 -13.93
N ILE A 380 8.13 7.51 -14.04
CA ILE A 380 8.80 8.12 -12.90
C ILE A 380 8.06 9.34 -12.36
N ASN A 381 7.29 10.02 -13.22
CA ASN A 381 6.59 11.27 -12.93
C ASN A 381 5.15 11.03 -12.43
N VAL A 382 4.95 10.00 -11.62
CA VAL A 382 3.63 9.63 -11.11
C VAL A 382 3.08 10.66 -10.13
N THR A 383 1.77 10.90 -10.22
CA THR A 383 1.04 11.82 -9.35
C THR A 383 -0.13 11.12 -8.65
N ARG A 384 -0.59 11.69 -7.54
CA ARG A 384 -1.90 11.38 -6.96
C ARG A 384 -3.03 11.97 -7.81
N ASN A 385 -4.29 11.68 -7.45
CA ASN A 385 -5.49 12.19 -8.14
C ASN A 385 -5.63 13.71 -8.15
N ASP A 386 -5.06 14.39 -7.17
CA ASP A 386 -5.00 15.86 -7.08
C ASP A 386 -3.85 16.46 -7.90
N GLY A 387 -3.10 15.63 -8.63
CA GLY A 387 -1.92 16.03 -9.39
C GLY A 387 -0.65 16.15 -8.55
N TRP A 388 -0.67 15.80 -7.25
CA TRP A 388 0.52 15.90 -6.40
C TRP A 388 1.61 14.89 -6.81
N PRO A 389 2.79 15.35 -7.30
CA PRO A 389 3.83 14.45 -7.77
C PRO A 389 4.53 13.70 -6.63
N ILE A 390 4.95 12.46 -6.89
CA ILE A 390 5.73 11.68 -5.90
C ILE A 390 7.04 12.37 -5.52
N PHE A 391 7.63 13.14 -6.46
CA PHE A 391 8.85 13.90 -6.21
C PHE A 391 8.63 14.95 -5.10
N HIS A 392 7.58 15.76 -5.22
CA HIS A 392 7.15 16.75 -4.21
C HIS A 392 6.86 16.09 -2.86
N GLU A 393 6.17 14.94 -2.85
CA GLU A 393 5.90 14.18 -1.62
C GLU A 393 7.20 13.76 -0.89
N MET A 394 8.22 13.31 -1.63
CA MET A 394 9.50 12.90 -1.05
C MET A 394 10.30 14.09 -0.52
N VAL A 395 10.25 15.24 -1.21
CA VAL A 395 10.87 16.49 -0.75
C VAL A 395 10.22 16.99 0.54
N VAL A 396 8.89 17.11 0.58
CA VAL A 396 8.15 17.59 1.78
C VAL A 396 8.37 16.68 2.99
N LYS A 397 8.45 15.36 2.77
CA LYS A 397 8.75 14.39 3.84
C LYS A 397 10.21 14.36 4.27
N GLY A 398 11.12 15.02 3.55
CA GLY A 398 12.57 14.98 3.84
C GLY A 398 13.22 13.62 3.54
N ARG A 399 12.69 12.87 2.56
CA ARG A 399 13.20 11.54 2.17
C ARG A 399 14.37 11.68 1.20
N ALA A 400 15.52 12.12 1.70
CA ALA A 400 16.76 12.36 0.93
C ALA A 400 17.18 11.16 0.06
N ASP A 401 17.00 9.95 0.60
CA ASP A 401 17.24 8.66 -0.05
C ASP A 401 16.40 8.51 -1.33
N MET A 402 15.11 8.82 -1.22
CA MET A 402 14.17 8.68 -2.33
C MET A 402 14.25 9.83 -3.32
N VAL A 403 14.48 11.06 -2.88
CA VAL A 403 14.76 12.20 -3.78
C VAL A 403 16.00 11.89 -4.62
N THR A 404 17.07 11.40 -3.98
CA THR A 404 18.29 10.98 -4.69
C THR A 404 18.02 9.86 -5.67
N PHE A 405 17.25 8.84 -5.26
CA PHE A 405 16.86 7.74 -6.14
C PHE A 405 16.11 8.25 -7.38
N LEU A 406 15.10 9.10 -7.20
CA LEU A 406 14.29 9.64 -8.29
C LEU A 406 15.14 10.48 -9.26
N LEU A 407 15.98 11.39 -8.76
CA LEU A 407 16.88 12.19 -9.60
C LEU A 407 17.87 11.32 -10.39
N ASN A 408 18.43 10.28 -9.76
CA ASN A 408 19.36 9.36 -10.43
C ASN A 408 18.69 8.53 -11.54
N HIS A 409 17.36 8.43 -11.56
CA HIS A 409 16.60 7.72 -12.58
C HIS A 409 15.83 8.69 -13.50
N GLY A 410 16.18 9.99 -13.50
CA GLY A 410 15.69 10.94 -14.49
C GLY A 410 14.42 11.70 -14.10
N ALA A 411 14.04 11.74 -12.82
CA ALA A 411 12.98 12.63 -12.37
C ALA A 411 13.36 14.09 -12.65
N ASN A 412 12.41 14.91 -13.11
CA ASN A 412 12.64 16.32 -13.35
C ASN A 412 12.83 17.05 -12.00
N ILE A 413 14.00 17.65 -11.80
CA ILE A 413 14.29 18.45 -10.60
C ILE A 413 13.46 19.73 -10.53
N GLU A 414 12.99 20.22 -11.68
CA GLU A 414 12.08 21.35 -11.85
C GLU A 414 10.64 20.87 -12.07
N ALA A 415 10.26 19.70 -11.55
CA ALA A 415 8.88 19.26 -11.63
C ALA A 415 7.97 20.29 -10.95
N GLN A 416 6.94 20.73 -11.64
CA GLN A 416 5.96 21.69 -11.12
C GLN A 416 4.57 21.08 -11.17
N ARG A 417 3.81 21.24 -10.08
CA ARG A 417 2.37 20.90 -10.05
C ARG A 417 1.53 22.09 -10.52
N THR A 418 1.91 23.27 -10.08
CA THR A 418 1.42 24.59 -10.53
C THR A 418 2.64 25.45 -10.85
N GLU A 419 2.48 26.51 -11.64
CA GLU A 419 3.58 27.35 -12.15
C GLU A 419 4.52 27.85 -11.03
N ASP A 420 4.00 28.09 -9.82
CA ASP A 420 4.77 28.62 -8.68
C ASP A 420 5.36 27.54 -7.74
N GLU A 421 5.10 26.25 -7.96
CA GLU A 421 5.50 25.18 -7.00
C GLU A 421 6.74 24.39 -7.47
N THR A 422 7.92 25.01 -7.34
CA THR A 422 9.20 24.32 -7.54
C THR A 422 9.52 23.38 -6.35
N PRO A 423 10.26 22.28 -6.56
CA PRO A 423 10.66 21.42 -5.46
C PRO A 423 11.60 22.12 -4.46
N LEU A 424 12.43 23.05 -4.93
CA LEU A 424 13.27 23.90 -4.06
C LEU A 424 12.39 24.78 -3.16
N GLY A 425 11.39 25.45 -3.74
CA GLY A 425 10.44 26.28 -3.01
C GLY A 425 9.62 25.51 -1.99
N LEU A 426 9.21 24.28 -2.31
CA LEU A 426 8.57 23.41 -1.32
C LEU A 426 9.50 23.09 -0.15
N ALA A 427 10.76 22.73 -0.42
CA ALA A 427 11.72 22.42 0.64
C ALA A 427 11.93 23.62 1.58
N ILE A 428 12.01 24.82 1.03
CA ILE A 428 12.15 26.07 1.77
C ILE A 428 10.87 26.37 2.56
N GLY A 429 9.70 26.32 1.92
CA GLY A 429 8.39 26.57 2.54
C GLY A 429 8.07 25.63 3.70
N VAL A 430 8.52 24.37 3.67
CA VAL A 430 8.39 23.41 4.79
C VAL A 430 9.60 23.39 5.72
N LYS A 431 10.52 24.35 5.58
CA LYS A 431 11.73 24.56 6.41
C LYS A 431 12.65 23.34 6.50
N ARG A 432 12.98 22.75 5.34
CA ARG A 432 13.88 21.59 5.16
C ARG A 432 15.20 22.00 4.52
N PRO A 433 16.18 22.54 5.28
CA PRO A 433 17.44 23.02 4.71
C PRO A 433 18.31 21.89 4.15
N ASP A 434 18.15 20.67 4.67
CA ASP A 434 18.80 19.48 4.14
C ASP A 434 18.31 19.11 2.73
N MET A 435 17.00 19.26 2.47
CA MET A 435 16.42 19.04 1.15
C MET A 435 16.77 20.16 0.18
N ALA A 436 16.72 21.42 0.62
CA ALA A 436 17.14 22.56 -0.19
C ALA A 436 18.60 22.40 -0.66
N LYS A 437 19.52 22.06 0.27
CA LYS A 437 20.93 21.74 -0.07
C LYS A 437 21.05 20.59 -1.05
N LEU A 438 20.28 19.52 -0.87
CA LEU A 438 20.29 18.38 -1.79
C LEU A 438 19.85 18.79 -3.19
N LEU A 439 18.76 19.56 -3.31
CA LEU A 439 18.22 20.01 -4.59
C LEU A 439 19.20 20.97 -5.30
N LEU A 440 19.73 21.96 -4.59
CA LEU A 440 20.74 22.89 -5.13
C LEU A 440 22.01 22.15 -5.58
N ALA A 441 22.50 21.20 -4.78
CA ALA A 441 23.64 20.37 -5.16
C ALA A 441 23.37 19.46 -6.39
N ARG A 442 22.10 19.27 -6.76
CA ARG A 442 21.67 18.51 -7.94
C ARG A 442 21.26 19.40 -9.11
N GLY A 443 21.48 20.71 -8.99
CA GLY A 443 21.27 21.69 -10.07
C GLY A 443 19.85 22.22 -10.14
N ALA A 444 19.11 22.27 -9.03
CA ALA A 444 17.85 23.01 -8.98
C ALA A 444 18.11 24.49 -9.28
N ASP A 445 17.23 25.12 -10.06
CA ASP A 445 17.35 26.53 -10.41
C ASP A 445 17.05 27.41 -9.19
N ILE A 446 18.10 28.04 -8.65
CA ILE A 446 18.00 28.94 -7.50
C ILE A 446 17.34 30.27 -7.85
N GLU A 447 17.31 30.63 -9.14
CA GLU A 447 16.74 31.86 -9.67
C GLU A 447 15.36 31.65 -10.31
N ALA A 448 14.74 30.48 -10.10
CA ALA A 448 13.38 30.22 -10.55
C ALA A 448 12.43 31.29 -9.97
N GLN A 449 11.59 31.85 -10.85
CA GLN A 449 10.67 32.94 -10.52
C GLN A 449 9.22 32.48 -10.61
N ASP A 450 8.40 32.95 -9.67
CA ASP A 450 6.94 32.81 -9.72
C ASP A 450 6.29 33.84 -10.69
N ASP A 451 4.97 33.82 -10.78
CA ASP A 451 4.20 34.76 -11.60
C ASP A 451 4.37 36.25 -11.22
N GLY A 452 4.85 36.56 -10.02
CA GLY A 452 5.22 37.90 -9.58
C GLY A 452 6.67 38.28 -9.87
N GLY A 453 7.48 37.36 -10.39
CA GLY A 453 8.93 37.53 -10.52
C GLY A 453 9.68 37.24 -9.21
N TRP A 454 9.04 36.62 -8.21
CA TRP A 454 9.68 36.33 -6.93
C TRP A 454 10.55 35.09 -7.04
N THR A 455 11.80 35.22 -6.60
CA THR A 455 12.68 34.08 -6.32
C THR A 455 12.49 33.61 -4.88
N GLU A 456 13.06 32.46 -4.53
CA GLU A 456 13.03 31.98 -3.15
C GLU A 456 13.76 32.90 -2.16
N LEU A 457 14.73 33.68 -2.64
CA LEU A 457 15.39 34.69 -1.82
C LEU A 457 14.43 35.82 -1.44
N HIS A 458 13.53 36.25 -2.35
CA HIS A 458 12.48 37.22 -2.04
C HIS A 458 11.50 36.66 -0.98
N THR A 459 11.03 35.44 -1.18
CA THR A 459 10.07 34.78 -0.29
C THR A 459 10.62 34.61 1.12
N THR A 460 11.86 34.14 1.24
CA THR A 460 12.52 33.93 2.54
C THR A 460 12.86 35.26 3.21
N ALA A 461 13.26 36.27 2.43
CA ALA A 461 13.53 37.60 2.95
C ALA A 461 12.29 38.28 3.53
N SER A 462 11.18 38.25 2.78
CA SER A 462 9.89 38.80 3.21
C SER A 462 9.30 38.09 4.44
N LYS A 463 9.72 36.87 4.76
CA LYS A 463 9.21 36.08 5.90
C LYS A 463 10.15 36.08 7.11
N GLY A 464 11.28 36.78 7.05
CA GLY A 464 12.24 36.82 8.15
C GLY A 464 13.03 35.52 8.33
N GLU A 465 13.17 34.69 7.30
CA GLU A 465 13.78 33.36 7.41
C GLU A 465 15.31 33.39 7.22
N ALA A 466 16.02 34.02 8.16
CA ALA A 466 17.47 34.27 8.08
C ALA A 466 18.32 33.03 7.74
N ASP A 467 18.02 31.86 8.31
CA ASP A 467 18.74 30.62 8.02
C ASP A 467 18.59 30.17 6.56
N MET A 468 17.42 30.39 5.94
CA MET A 468 17.17 30.04 4.54
C MET A 468 17.75 31.09 3.59
N VAL A 469 17.66 32.38 3.96
CA VAL A 469 18.34 33.47 3.24
C VAL A 469 19.83 33.17 3.15
N LYS A 470 20.47 32.84 4.28
CA LYS A 470 21.89 32.47 4.31
C LYS A 470 22.18 31.25 3.46
N LEU A 471 21.35 30.21 3.53
CA LEU A 471 21.50 29.01 2.72
C LEU A 471 21.48 29.32 1.22
N LEU A 472 20.53 30.15 0.78
CA LEU A 472 20.39 30.55 -0.62
C LEU A 472 21.59 31.38 -1.09
N LEU A 473 22.01 32.38 -0.30
CA LEU A 473 23.17 33.20 -0.61
C LEU A 473 24.47 32.38 -0.65
N ASP A 474 24.66 31.43 0.28
CA ASP A 474 25.78 30.48 0.28
C ASP A 474 25.84 29.62 -1.01
N HIS A 475 24.70 29.44 -1.69
CA HIS A 475 24.60 28.71 -2.96
C HIS A 475 24.51 29.62 -4.19
N GLY A 476 24.78 30.92 -4.02
CA GLY A 476 24.92 31.88 -5.11
C GLY A 476 23.62 32.51 -5.60
N ALA A 477 22.59 32.57 -4.76
CA ALA A 477 21.38 33.32 -5.10
C ALA A 477 21.72 34.80 -5.40
N ASN A 478 21.10 35.37 -6.41
CA ASN A 478 21.30 36.76 -6.78
C ASN A 478 20.67 37.68 -5.73
N ILE A 479 21.51 38.32 -4.93
CA ILE A 479 21.09 39.25 -3.88
C ILE A 479 20.32 40.46 -4.41
N GLU A 480 20.54 40.82 -5.68
CA GLU A 480 19.89 41.91 -6.41
C GLU A 480 18.82 41.42 -7.39
N ALA A 481 18.28 40.21 -7.19
CA ALA A 481 17.15 39.74 -7.97
C ALA A 481 15.98 40.74 -7.86
N LYS A 482 15.23 40.95 -8.93
CA LYS A 482 14.10 41.88 -8.96
C LYS A 482 12.79 41.17 -9.28
N THR A 483 11.74 41.53 -8.55
CA THR A 483 10.36 41.16 -8.91
C THR A 483 9.90 41.90 -10.17
N LYS A 484 8.69 41.61 -10.67
CA LYS A 484 8.07 42.34 -11.79
C LYS A 484 7.77 43.82 -11.50
N THR A 485 7.89 44.25 -10.25
CA THR A 485 7.77 45.67 -9.86
C THR A 485 9.12 46.28 -9.51
N GLY A 486 10.23 45.58 -9.75
CA GLY A 486 11.58 46.08 -9.50
C GLY A 486 12.07 45.97 -8.05
N HIS A 487 11.30 45.37 -7.14
CA HIS A 487 11.68 45.24 -5.72
C HIS A 487 12.73 44.14 -5.53
N THR A 488 13.72 44.38 -4.67
CA THR A 488 14.77 43.42 -4.28
C THR A 488 14.39 42.62 -3.02
N PRO A 489 15.11 41.54 -2.67
CA PRO A 489 14.93 40.86 -1.39
C PRO A 489 15.12 41.80 -0.19
N LEU A 490 16.08 42.74 -0.25
CA LEU A 490 16.30 43.73 0.80
C LEU A 490 15.08 44.64 0.98
N PHE A 491 14.50 45.12 -0.12
CA PHE A 491 13.26 45.89 -0.08
C PHE A 491 12.17 45.15 0.68
N LEU A 492 11.93 43.87 0.34
CA LEU A 492 10.86 43.08 0.95
C LEU A 492 11.09 42.82 2.45
N ALA A 493 12.34 42.54 2.86
CA ALA A 493 12.67 42.39 4.27
C ALA A 493 12.37 43.67 5.06
N ILE A 494 12.77 44.84 4.53
CA ILE A 494 12.52 46.14 5.17
C ILE A 494 11.02 46.48 5.17
N ASP A 495 10.31 46.23 4.06
CA ASP A 495 8.87 46.48 3.98
C ASP A 495 8.09 45.68 5.03
N GLN A 496 8.51 44.45 5.29
CA GLN A 496 7.92 43.57 6.32
C GLN A 496 8.51 43.75 7.72
N ARG A 497 9.49 44.65 7.90
CA ARG A 497 10.17 44.94 9.19
C ARG A 497 11.00 43.78 9.73
N GLU A 498 11.51 42.94 8.85
CA GLU A 498 12.39 41.80 9.16
C GLU A 498 13.85 42.29 9.25
N THR A 499 14.15 43.09 10.28
CA THR A 499 15.45 43.80 10.41
C THR A 499 16.65 42.86 10.48
N ASP A 500 16.52 41.72 11.14
CA ASP A 500 17.61 40.73 11.23
C ASP A 500 18.02 40.19 9.84
N VAL A 501 17.03 40.05 8.94
CA VAL A 501 17.29 39.64 7.55
C VAL A 501 17.79 40.81 6.71
N ALA A 502 17.27 42.02 6.93
CA ALA A 502 17.77 43.21 6.25
C ALA A 502 19.26 43.45 6.57
N GLU A 503 19.64 43.34 7.85
CA GLU A 503 21.03 43.39 8.29
C GLU A 503 21.88 42.31 7.61
N LEU A 504 21.40 41.05 7.60
CA LEU A 504 22.09 39.96 6.91
C LEU A 504 22.30 40.25 5.41
N LEU A 505 21.29 40.77 4.71
CA LEU A 505 21.39 41.10 3.29
C LEU A 505 22.39 42.24 3.05
N LEU A 506 22.37 43.28 3.88
CA LEU A 506 23.35 44.37 3.82
C LEU A 506 24.78 43.88 4.09
N GLU A 507 24.98 43.00 5.06
CA GLU A 507 26.27 42.36 5.34
C GLU A 507 26.81 41.56 4.15
N TRP A 508 25.91 40.97 3.36
CA TRP A 508 26.22 40.25 2.12
C TRP A 508 26.38 41.18 0.90
N GLY A 509 26.23 42.49 1.08
CA GLY A 509 26.47 43.50 0.06
C GLY A 509 25.26 43.87 -0.79
N ALA A 510 24.04 43.68 -0.27
CA ALA A 510 22.85 44.19 -0.92
C ALA A 510 22.90 45.73 -1.05
N ASP A 511 22.47 46.27 -2.19
CA ASP A 511 22.43 47.70 -2.44
C ASP A 511 21.22 48.34 -1.75
N ILE A 512 21.49 49.15 -0.71
CA ILE A 512 20.46 49.86 0.06
C ILE A 512 19.73 50.92 -0.79
N ASP A 513 20.36 51.39 -1.86
CA ASP A 513 19.83 52.39 -2.79
C ASP A 513 19.36 51.76 -4.11
N ALA A 514 19.14 50.44 -4.13
CA ALA A 514 18.56 49.76 -5.28
C ALA A 514 17.24 50.42 -5.70
N GLN A 515 17.14 50.74 -6.98
CA GLN A 515 15.97 51.41 -7.56
C GLN A 515 15.00 50.41 -8.18
N ASP A 516 13.70 50.63 -8.00
CA ASP A 516 12.63 49.91 -8.68
C ASP A 516 12.45 50.38 -10.14
N ASP A 517 11.38 49.94 -10.80
CA ASP A 517 11.11 50.31 -12.20
C ASP A 517 10.68 51.80 -12.37
N ASP A 518 10.19 52.43 -11.30
CA ASP A 518 9.87 53.86 -11.23
C ASP A 518 11.09 54.71 -10.81
N GLY A 519 12.24 54.07 -10.57
CA GLY A 519 13.48 54.69 -10.13
C GLY A 519 13.49 55.01 -8.64
N ASP A 520 12.44 54.65 -7.92
CA ASP A 520 12.29 54.90 -6.49
C ASP A 520 13.16 53.90 -5.70
N THR A 521 13.83 54.39 -4.65
CA THR A 521 14.61 53.56 -3.73
C THR A 521 13.74 53.08 -2.56
N ILE A 522 14.21 52.10 -1.78
CA ILE A 522 13.52 51.64 -0.56
C ILE A 522 13.13 52.82 0.36
N LEU A 523 13.99 53.84 0.44
CA LEU A 523 13.74 55.05 1.22
C LEU A 523 12.55 55.87 0.70
N HIS A 524 12.31 55.92 -0.61
CA HIS A 524 11.13 56.57 -1.19
C HIS A 524 9.84 55.88 -0.73
N ASP A 525 9.79 54.55 -0.81
CA ASP A 525 8.60 53.77 -0.44
C ASP A 525 8.32 53.81 1.05
N MET A 526 9.35 53.62 1.89
CA MET A 526 9.19 53.72 3.35
C MET A 526 8.74 55.13 3.74
N ALA A 527 9.23 56.16 3.04
CA ALA A 527 8.84 57.53 3.29
C ALA A 527 7.39 57.82 2.85
N SER A 528 7.01 57.36 1.66
CA SER A 528 5.66 57.43 1.10
C SER A 528 4.63 56.71 2.00
N ALA A 529 4.96 55.50 2.46
CA ALA A 529 4.11 54.70 3.34
C ALA A 529 4.04 55.25 4.77
N GLY A 530 4.99 56.10 5.18
CA GLY A 530 5.06 56.67 6.53
C GLY A 530 5.66 55.71 7.57
N LYS A 531 6.45 54.73 7.14
CA LYS A 531 7.10 53.72 8.00
C LYS A 531 8.35 54.32 8.66
N ILE A 532 8.14 55.21 9.61
CA ILE A 532 9.21 56.05 10.21
C ILE A 532 10.38 55.27 10.78
N ASP A 533 10.13 54.11 11.37
CA ASP A 533 11.17 53.26 11.95
C ASP A 533 12.03 52.61 10.86
N MET A 534 11.44 52.24 9.72
CA MET A 534 12.19 51.72 8.57
C MET A 534 12.93 52.84 7.83
N VAL A 535 12.38 54.07 7.79
CA VAL A 535 13.11 55.25 7.33
C VAL A 535 14.34 55.50 8.20
N GLN A 536 14.20 55.42 9.53
CA GLN A 536 15.34 55.56 10.43
C GLN A 536 16.36 54.45 10.21
N PHE A 537 15.92 53.18 10.10
CA PHE A 537 16.78 52.04 9.81
C PHE A 537 17.61 52.25 8.54
N LEU A 538 16.99 52.70 7.45
CA LEU A 538 17.67 52.96 6.17
C LEU A 538 18.72 54.08 6.31
N LEU A 539 18.38 55.17 6.98
CA LEU A 539 19.30 56.29 7.20
C LEU A 539 20.47 55.93 8.12
N ASP A 540 20.23 55.07 9.12
CA ASP A 540 21.27 54.54 10.00
C ASP A 540 22.25 53.62 9.26
N HIS A 541 21.86 53.11 8.08
CA HIS A 541 22.68 52.31 7.17
C HIS A 541 23.10 53.09 5.91
N ASP A 542 23.20 54.41 6.03
CA ASP A 542 23.75 55.30 5.00
C ASP A 542 22.98 55.36 3.66
N ALA A 543 21.66 55.07 3.65
CA ALA A 543 20.83 55.26 2.46
C ALA A 543 20.86 56.71 1.95
N GLU A 544 20.98 56.91 0.64
CA GLU A 544 21.11 58.23 0.02
C GLU A 544 19.80 59.02 0.13
N ILE A 545 19.79 59.98 1.05
CA ILE A 545 18.62 60.79 1.42
C ILE A 545 18.12 61.71 0.29
N GLU A 546 19.00 62.05 -0.68
CA GLU A 546 18.68 62.89 -1.83
C GLU A 546 18.52 62.11 -3.14
N SER A 547 18.37 60.78 -3.05
CA SER A 547 18.08 59.92 -4.21
C SER A 547 16.86 60.42 -4.98
N LYS A 548 16.86 60.17 -6.29
CA LYS A 548 15.82 60.66 -7.20
C LYS A 548 15.20 59.55 -8.00
N GLY A 549 13.88 59.41 -7.87
CA GLY A 549 13.06 58.61 -8.79
C GLY A 549 13.09 59.13 -10.23
N ASN A 550 12.45 58.41 -11.15
CA ASN A 550 12.39 58.78 -12.56
C ASN A 550 11.72 60.14 -12.80
N ASP A 551 10.76 60.50 -11.94
CA ASP A 551 10.13 61.82 -11.93
C ASP A 551 10.94 62.88 -11.16
N GLY A 552 12.15 62.57 -10.70
CA GLY A 552 12.99 63.48 -9.92
C GLY A 552 12.47 63.77 -8.51
N ASN A 553 11.50 62.99 -8.04
CA ASN A 553 10.99 63.01 -6.68
C ASN A 553 12.08 62.53 -5.71
N THR A 554 12.16 63.10 -4.51
CA THR A 554 13.05 62.64 -3.44
C THR A 554 12.23 61.95 -2.34
N PRO A 555 12.84 61.17 -1.43
CA PRO A 555 12.08 60.54 -0.33
C PRO A 555 11.31 61.55 0.52
N PHE A 556 11.89 62.73 0.76
CA PHE A 556 11.23 63.83 1.46
C PHE A 556 9.96 64.29 0.74
N CYS A 557 10.03 64.44 -0.58
CA CYS A 557 8.88 64.83 -1.36
C CYS A 557 7.82 63.72 -1.45
N SER A 558 8.20 62.44 -1.49
CA SER A 558 7.26 61.30 -1.36
C SER A 558 6.50 61.31 -0.03
N ALA A 559 7.19 61.61 1.08
CA ALA A 559 6.55 61.77 2.39
C ALA A 559 5.57 62.95 2.41
N VAL A 560 5.95 64.09 1.83
CA VAL A 560 5.09 65.28 1.73
C VAL A 560 3.85 64.99 0.89
N TRP A 561 4.01 64.36 -0.27
CA TRP A 561 2.91 64.02 -1.18
C TRP A 561 1.84 63.16 -0.51
N ASN A 562 2.22 62.29 0.42
CA ASN A 562 1.32 61.40 1.14
C ASN A 562 0.98 61.87 2.58
N GLY A 563 1.29 63.13 2.91
CA GLY A 563 0.97 63.74 4.20
C GLY A 563 1.70 63.10 5.39
N LYS A 564 2.88 62.50 5.20
CA LYS A 564 3.64 61.79 6.24
C LYS A 564 4.53 62.73 7.05
N TYR A 565 3.92 63.65 7.79
CA TYR A 565 4.62 64.71 8.55
C TYR A 565 5.78 64.23 9.43
N LYS A 566 5.61 63.12 10.15
CA LYS A 566 6.66 62.62 11.06
C LYS A 566 7.89 62.14 10.29
N VAL A 567 7.69 61.50 9.14
CA VAL A 567 8.77 61.08 8.25
C VAL A 567 9.42 62.29 7.60
N ALA A 568 8.63 63.23 7.07
CA ALA A 568 9.14 64.47 6.48
C ALA A 568 10.04 65.22 7.49
N ASN A 569 9.63 65.27 8.76
CA ASN A 569 10.41 65.87 9.83
C ASN A 569 11.71 65.12 10.12
N LEU A 570 11.65 63.78 10.16
CA LEU A 570 12.85 62.97 10.32
C LEU A 570 13.84 63.22 9.18
N LEU A 571 13.39 63.17 7.92
CA LEU A 571 14.23 63.39 6.75
C LEU A 571 14.88 64.79 6.76
N LEU A 572 14.12 65.85 7.08
CA LEU A 572 14.69 67.19 7.23
C LEU A 572 15.74 67.25 8.35
N SER A 573 15.47 66.60 9.49
CA SER A 573 16.43 66.57 10.60
C SER A 573 17.74 65.83 10.25
N GLN A 574 17.67 64.89 9.30
CA GLN A 574 18.80 64.13 8.76
C GLN A 574 19.43 64.78 7.51
N GLY A 575 19.02 66.00 7.16
CA GLY A 575 19.68 66.80 6.13
C GLY A 575 19.01 66.82 4.75
N ALA A 576 17.80 66.29 4.60
CA ALA A 576 17.04 66.39 3.36
C ALA A 576 16.78 67.86 2.98
N LYS A 577 16.84 68.16 1.68
CA LYS A 577 16.68 69.52 1.16
C LYS A 577 15.20 69.86 0.97
N ILE A 578 14.68 70.77 1.78
CA ILE A 578 13.29 71.27 1.67
C ILE A 578 12.97 71.93 0.32
N GLU A 579 13.98 72.46 -0.38
CA GLU A 579 13.87 73.11 -1.68
C GLU A 579 14.19 72.17 -2.87
N ALA A 580 14.25 70.85 -2.65
CA ALA A 580 14.42 69.89 -3.72
C ALA A 580 13.33 70.09 -4.79
N LYS A 581 13.77 70.16 -6.05
CA LYS A 581 12.88 70.28 -7.20
C LYS A 581 12.68 68.93 -7.86
N GLN A 582 11.42 68.61 -8.08
CA GLN A 582 10.95 67.37 -8.67
C GLN A 582 10.06 67.63 -9.88
N ASN A 583 9.72 66.55 -10.59
CA ASN A 583 8.87 66.45 -11.77
C ASN A 583 9.25 67.38 -12.92
N LYS A 584 8.56 67.21 -14.05
CA LYS A 584 8.79 68.01 -15.26
C LYS A 584 8.43 69.49 -15.09
N ASP A 585 7.67 69.83 -14.05
CA ASP A 585 7.30 71.20 -13.71
C ASP A 585 8.23 71.84 -12.68
N GLY A 586 9.16 71.10 -12.06
CA GLY A 586 10.12 71.66 -11.10
C GLY A 586 9.48 72.08 -9.78
N PHE A 587 8.52 71.30 -9.30
CA PHE A 587 7.82 71.55 -8.04
C PHE A 587 8.76 71.37 -6.86
N THR A 588 8.60 72.20 -5.83
CA THR A 588 9.12 71.92 -4.48
C THR A 588 8.03 71.27 -3.63
N ALA A 589 8.36 70.72 -2.46
CA ALA A 589 7.37 70.21 -1.49
C ALA A 589 6.23 71.20 -1.23
N LEU A 590 6.53 72.51 -1.15
CA LEU A 590 5.52 73.55 -0.94
C LEU A 590 4.58 73.72 -2.13
N HIS A 591 5.06 73.50 -3.36
CA HIS A 591 4.21 73.49 -4.56
C HIS A 591 3.22 72.32 -4.52
N ILE A 592 3.66 71.14 -4.09
CA ILE A 592 2.83 69.93 -3.95
C ILE A 592 1.70 70.19 -2.94
N ALA A 593 2.05 70.58 -1.71
CA ALA A 593 1.09 70.85 -0.66
C ALA A 593 0.07 71.93 -1.08
N ALA A 594 0.53 72.96 -1.78
CA ALA A 594 -0.33 74.01 -2.34
C ALA A 594 -1.27 73.51 -3.45
N PHE A 595 -0.79 72.63 -4.31
CA PHE A 595 -1.58 72.03 -5.40
C PHE A 595 -2.69 71.11 -4.87
N HIS A 596 -2.38 70.30 -3.86
CA HIS A 596 -3.32 69.36 -3.23
C HIS A 596 -4.24 69.98 -2.19
N GLY A 597 -3.96 71.21 -1.74
CA GLY A 597 -4.79 71.91 -0.76
C GLY A 597 -4.52 71.51 0.69
N GLU A 598 -3.32 71.02 0.99
CA GLU A 598 -2.93 70.55 2.32
C GLU A 598 -2.45 71.71 3.19
N ALA A 599 -3.40 72.41 3.84
CA ALA A 599 -3.10 73.58 4.66
C ALA A 599 -2.08 73.30 5.78
N ASP A 600 -2.24 72.19 6.49
CA ASP A 600 -1.34 71.81 7.58
C ASP A 600 0.09 71.52 7.09
N MET A 601 0.23 70.89 5.91
CA MET A 601 1.53 70.66 5.27
C MET A 601 2.16 71.96 4.77
N VAL A 602 1.35 72.88 4.25
CA VAL A 602 1.84 74.22 3.90
C VAL A 602 2.38 74.94 5.12
N ASP A 603 1.64 74.97 6.23
CA ASP A 603 2.11 75.59 7.47
C ASP A 603 3.39 74.93 7.99
N TYR A 604 3.40 73.59 8.03
CA TYR A 604 4.57 72.81 8.42
C TYR A 604 5.81 73.16 7.58
N LEU A 605 5.71 73.12 6.25
CA LEU A 605 6.83 73.42 5.35
C LEU A 605 7.33 74.86 5.50
N LEU A 606 6.42 75.83 5.65
CA LEU A 606 6.78 77.23 5.87
C LEU A 606 7.48 77.45 7.20
N ASP A 607 7.03 76.78 8.27
CA ASP A 607 7.65 76.83 9.59
C ASP A 607 9.04 76.19 9.59
N HIS A 608 9.31 75.25 8.67
CA HIS A 608 10.61 74.63 8.44
C HIS A 608 11.45 75.34 7.35
N GLY A 609 11.05 76.55 6.96
CA GLY A 609 11.87 77.44 6.13
C GLY A 609 11.67 77.33 4.62
N ALA A 610 10.61 76.65 4.14
CA ALA A 610 10.31 76.59 2.72
C ALA A 610 10.11 77.99 2.12
N ASN A 611 10.65 78.20 0.92
CA ASN A 611 10.55 79.45 0.20
C ASN A 611 9.13 79.63 -0.37
N ILE A 612 8.35 80.48 0.29
CA ILE A 612 6.97 80.81 -0.10
C ILE A 612 6.83 81.38 -1.53
N ASN A 613 7.92 81.92 -2.07
CA ASN A 613 8.02 82.50 -3.41
C ASN A 613 8.84 81.63 -4.38
N ALA A 614 9.12 80.37 -4.04
CA ALA A 614 9.78 79.44 -4.94
C ALA A 614 9.04 79.40 -6.28
N LYS A 615 9.77 79.29 -7.38
CA LYS A 615 9.21 79.21 -8.73
C LYS A 615 9.42 77.81 -9.31
N SER A 616 8.33 77.19 -9.76
CA SER A 616 8.35 76.04 -10.67
C SER A 616 8.97 76.46 -12.02
N TYR A 617 9.31 75.50 -12.89
CA TYR A 617 9.94 75.77 -14.19
C TYR A 617 9.09 76.63 -15.13
N ASN A 618 7.76 76.57 -14.99
CA ASN A 618 6.84 77.48 -15.69
C ASN A 618 6.68 78.86 -15.00
N GLY A 619 7.49 79.17 -13.98
CA GLY A 619 7.53 80.45 -13.28
C GLY A 619 6.43 80.68 -12.24
N ARG A 620 5.55 79.70 -12.00
CA ARG A 620 4.44 79.79 -11.04
C ARG A 620 4.92 79.54 -9.61
N THR A 621 4.33 80.25 -8.64
CA THR A 621 4.61 80.06 -7.20
C THR A 621 3.64 79.08 -6.55
N PRO A 622 3.88 78.58 -5.32
CA PRO A 622 2.93 77.73 -4.60
C PRO A 622 1.54 78.36 -4.52
N SER A 623 1.42 79.65 -4.17
CA SER A 623 0.13 80.35 -4.15
C SER A 623 -0.53 80.41 -5.53
N GLY A 624 0.27 80.53 -6.59
CA GLY A 624 -0.22 80.45 -7.97
C GLY A 624 -0.85 79.10 -8.29
N TRP A 625 -0.26 77.99 -7.82
CA TRP A 625 -0.78 76.64 -8.01
C TRP A 625 -2.00 76.34 -7.14
N ALA A 626 -2.04 76.81 -5.88
CA ALA A 626 -3.24 76.74 -5.05
C ALA A 626 -4.43 77.45 -5.73
N SER A 627 -4.21 78.65 -6.27
CA SER A 627 -5.22 79.37 -7.03
C SER A 627 -5.64 78.63 -8.31
N TYR A 628 -4.69 78.03 -9.04
CA TYR A 628 -4.97 77.23 -10.24
C TYR A 628 -5.95 76.09 -9.98
N LYS A 629 -5.73 75.38 -8.86
CA LYS A 629 -6.49 74.20 -8.46
C LYS A 629 -7.73 74.52 -7.64
N GLY A 630 -8.01 75.81 -7.40
CA GLY A 630 -9.17 76.23 -6.62
C GLY A 630 -9.04 76.04 -5.12
N GLN A 631 -7.82 75.79 -4.61
CA GLN A 631 -7.52 75.58 -3.19
C GLN A 631 -7.56 76.90 -2.43
N SER A 632 -8.78 77.43 -2.22
CA SER A 632 -9.02 78.78 -1.74
C SER A 632 -8.46 79.05 -0.35
N ASP A 633 -8.51 78.07 0.55
CA ASP A 633 -8.02 78.21 1.92
C ASP A 633 -6.50 78.22 1.96
N VAL A 634 -5.85 77.31 1.24
CA VAL A 634 -4.38 77.30 1.09
C VAL A 634 -3.86 78.53 0.36
N TYR A 635 -4.58 79.01 -0.66
CA TYR A 635 -4.25 80.27 -1.32
C TYR A 635 -4.24 81.44 -0.34
N LYS A 636 -5.29 81.58 0.48
CA LYS A 636 -5.36 82.62 1.52
C LYS A 636 -4.27 82.44 2.56
N LEU A 637 -4.01 81.21 3.01
CA LEU A 637 -2.94 80.89 3.96
C LEU A 637 -1.57 81.37 3.45
N LEU A 638 -1.20 80.98 2.23
CA LEU A 638 0.04 81.39 1.59
C LEU A 638 0.14 82.91 1.41
N LYS A 639 -0.96 83.58 1.03
CA LYS A 639 -0.97 85.05 0.92
C LYS A 639 -0.79 85.75 2.27
N ASN A 640 -1.43 85.24 3.33
CA ASN A 640 -1.32 85.79 4.67
C ASN A 640 0.09 85.58 5.25
N ARG A 641 0.64 84.37 5.13
CA ARG A 641 2.02 84.05 5.56
C ARG A 641 3.07 84.88 4.80
N ALA A 642 2.85 85.17 3.51
CA ALA A 642 3.74 86.01 2.71
C ALA A 642 3.68 87.50 3.07
N ALA A 643 2.56 88.00 3.61
CA ALA A 643 2.40 89.39 4.02
C ALA A 643 2.91 89.66 5.45
N GLY A 644 3.11 88.62 6.25
CA GLY A 644 3.59 88.70 7.64
C GLY A 644 5.09 88.46 7.85
N ARG A 645 5.85 88.22 6.77
CA ARG A 645 7.33 88.19 6.73
C ARG A 645 7.82 89.38 5.92
#